data_AF-W1Q9I2-F1
#
_entry.id   AF-W1Q9I2-F1
#
_cell.length_a   1.000
_cell.length_b   1.000
_cell.length_c   1.000
_cell.angle_alpha   90.00
_cell.angle_beta   90.00
_cell.angle_gamma   90.00
#
_symmetry.space_group_name_H-M   'P 1'
#
loop_
_entity.id
_entity.type
_entity.pdbx_description
1 polymer ?
#
loop_
_entity_poly.entity_id
_entity_poly.type
_entity_poly.pdbx_seq_one_letter_code
_entity_poly.pdbx_strand_id
1 'polypeptide(L)'
;MSLKSQKSLFEEASQPVARPALRSDSVEEDELRDSVGTLNYFDRKGYRVSNDTYNSLLFKNSTGSMVSIDESPVMIDHLPDSIKLIVDSRPSDQVHDLDYFDGAQYSAFWLITEDEAQTLTDWNSLEFHRQNAIFELFLLLRKFRINLKRMVFHYGPAFKEAKNLTADQEADFQKTFVPLRALYEYLEKLVRKRLKPAFDNHFFVNDRYVLDSLKNWLSKLERDYEYISRSMVYLAKIAANEQFREWIQVTEQTDELALGNNYLASARELFHSYFLQAFAPMRLMVLDLKKLYTKMEDDKLVALAQDIFDLLNKINKISDFTTDLDKKIKLNEKLVCTDYLYLEMVDLFNAKRKLRVPIDINLRTAVSSESAILYLLDNYLLPLVKREHKEASYLLNKPPIALQYLEHTVLEENGEKTLILKDAGNCYTYNVRNERVDAPTLFNNFIKDIPKYKDELFTKLSKAYELKLINGTSFQIPVPYYEYTVPPIEKKELDLVQQALAQSKFKPYSVPPIANTQVLSVDTFRRGSELFFVVGTADGLYMGKHDQPATWKKICSYPDAVKITIMHEDMAFVLLKDKLYKVDTKDIYDCYERNLPCNSRLYQIAKGVNSFEVGPQTIRRGPIVMECDILFYWTDKKIMFSIVTASNGWKLKFESMKPIFKVLGLQLLYPTDFVIKHINENNPIFYLSNLNTMGNTQLNKTDSQRDLKSRVRGQKPIAAFKQPVNDKHTDYDLLLVYSRYCMFVKYSKEQIVTISRTEILRFGFEVQNATYDSCEQILVVCGEQNIEIWKIFKDRQAKSELIGCVIGSQARLLNKTPGKIIIGVMNSEHYAGKGNQLLLHLRKRK
;
A
#
# COMPACT_ATOMS: atom_id res chain seq x y z
N MET A 1 25.08 -68.62 -35.21
CA MET A 1 24.64 -67.31 -35.73
C MET A 1 25.34 -66.25 -34.89
N SER A 2 26.57 -65.88 -35.23
CA SER A 2 26.93 -64.90 -36.28
C SER A 2 26.74 -63.48 -35.73
N LEU A 3 27.78 -62.88 -35.11
CA LEU A 3 28.79 -61.97 -35.74
C LEU A 3 28.17 -60.58 -35.95
N LYS A 4 28.77 -59.41 -35.72
CA LYS A 4 30.12 -58.83 -35.47
C LYS A 4 29.82 -57.32 -35.21
N SER A 5 30.62 -56.44 -34.61
CA SER A 5 32.07 -56.25 -34.43
C SER A 5 32.28 -55.34 -33.20
N GLN A 6 33.22 -55.56 -32.27
CA GLN A 6 34.69 -55.34 -32.33
C GLN A 6 35.08 -53.94 -32.89
N LYS A 7 35.63 -52.99 -32.11
CA LYS A 7 36.94 -52.87 -31.40
C LYS A 7 37.94 -52.00 -32.20
N SER A 8 38.32 -50.86 -31.63
CA SER A 8 39.67 -50.22 -31.59
C SER A 8 39.53 -48.96 -30.72
N LEU A 9 40.13 -48.73 -29.55
CA LEU A 9 41.54 -48.79 -29.13
C LEU A 9 42.49 -48.17 -30.15
N PHE A 10 42.81 -46.88 -29.98
CA PHE A 10 44.17 -46.33 -30.05
C PHE A 10 44.24 -44.94 -29.37
N GLU A 11 45.28 -44.80 -28.54
CA GLU A 11 46.03 -43.59 -28.15
C GLU A 11 45.54 -42.59 -27.07
N GLU A 12 46.19 -42.77 -25.92
CA GLU A 12 46.71 -41.76 -24.99
C GLU A 12 46.93 -40.35 -25.58
N ALA A 13 46.42 -39.32 -24.92
CA ALA A 13 47.22 -38.43 -24.08
C ALA A 13 46.38 -37.24 -23.60
N SER A 14 46.76 -36.69 -22.44
CA SER A 14 46.31 -35.42 -21.82
C SER A 14 44.96 -35.41 -21.08
N GLN A 15 45.01 -35.78 -19.79
CA GLN A 15 44.17 -35.13 -18.77
C GLN A 15 44.67 -33.68 -18.53
N PRO A 16 43.81 -32.76 -18.04
CA PRO A 16 43.76 -32.59 -16.59
C PRO A 16 42.34 -32.39 -15.99
N VAL A 17 42.14 -33.07 -14.87
CA VAL A 17 41.45 -32.64 -13.63
C VAL A 17 40.01 -32.10 -13.75
N ALA A 18 39.06 -32.95 -13.33
CA ALA A 18 37.66 -32.62 -13.12
C ALA A 18 37.46 -31.58 -11.99
N ARG A 19 36.80 -30.47 -12.33
CA ARG A 19 36.10 -29.60 -11.36
C ARG A 19 34.68 -30.15 -11.12
N PRO A 20 34.13 -30.00 -9.90
CA PRO A 20 32.80 -30.51 -9.57
C PRO A 20 31.71 -29.75 -10.34
N ALA A 21 30.73 -30.49 -10.84
CA ALA A 21 29.58 -29.98 -11.57
C ALA A 21 28.80 -28.95 -10.74
N LEU A 22 28.82 -27.69 -11.19
CA LEU A 22 27.87 -26.67 -10.79
C LEU A 22 26.50 -27.06 -11.37
N ARG A 23 25.56 -27.38 -10.48
CA ARG A 23 24.14 -27.48 -10.80
C ARG A 23 23.65 -26.10 -11.26
N SER A 24 23.29 -25.98 -12.53
CA SER A 24 22.47 -24.90 -13.06
C SER A 24 21.00 -25.21 -12.76
N ASP A 25 20.54 -24.88 -11.55
CA ASP A 25 19.12 -24.73 -11.25
C ASP A 25 18.82 -23.22 -11.21
N SER A 26 18.91 -22.54 -12.36
CA SER A 26 18.50 -21.15 -12.50
C SER A 26 17.02 -21.09 -12.90
N VAL A 27 16.16 -21.07 -11.88
CA VAL A 27 14.76 -20.63 -11.98
C VAL A 27 14.68 -19.11 -12.31
N GLU A 28 15.80 -18.40 -12.27
CA GLU A 28 15.93 -16.97 -12.54
C GLU A 28 15.73 -16.56 -14.01
N GLU A 29 15.88 -17.47 -14.99
CA GLU A 29 15.67 -17.10 -16.41
C GLU A 29 14.19 -17.10 -16.84
N ASP A 30 13.33 -17.86 -16.15
CA ASP A 30 11.90 -17.94 -16.50
C ASP A 30 11.05 -16.86 -15.81
N GLU A 31 11.39 -16.41 -14.59
CA GLU A 31 10.67 -15.31 -13.92
C GLU A 31 11.01 -13.90 -14.47
N LEU A 32 12.21 -13.75 -15.08
CA LEU A 32 12.59 -12.52 -15.80
C LEU A 32 11.95 -12.43 -17.19
N ARG A 33 11.59 -13.56 -17.81
CA ARG A 33 10.87 -13.59 -19.10
C ARG A 33 9.39 -13.21 -18.97
N ASP A 34 8.78 -13.45 -17.82
CA ASP A 34 7.39 -13.07 -17.56
C ASP A 34 7.22 -11.60 -17.13
N SER A 35 8.29 -10.96 -16.62
CA SER A 35 8.30 -9.53 -16.25
C SER A 35 8.89 -8.63 -17.34
N VAL A 36 9.66 -9.19 -18.27
CA VAL A 36 10.09 -8.54 -19.51
C VAL A 36 9.62 -9.43 -20.66
N GLY A 37 8.32 -9.34 -20.97
CA GLY A 37 7.74 -10.06 -22.09
C GLY A 37 8.63 -9.91 -23.33
N THR A 38 8.92 -11.03 -23.99
CA THR A 38 9.52 -11.03 -25.32
C THR A 38 8.62 -10.17 -26.22
N LEU A 39 9.07 -8.94 -26.50
CA LEU A 39 8.32 -7.92 -27.21
C LEU A 39 8.15 -8.33 -28.68
N ASN A 40 7.09 -9.09 -28.94
CA ASN A 40 6.49 -9.16 -30.25
C ASN A 40 5.74 -7.83 -30.48
N TYR A 41 5.95 -7.18 -31.63
CA TYR A 41 5.30 -5.91 -31.97
C TYR A 41 3.81 -6.12 -32.21
N PHE A 42 2.93 -5.39 -31.53
CA PHE A 42 1.48 -5.47 -31.72
C PHE A 42 0.88 -4.10 -32.06
N ASP A 43 -0.11 -4.07 -32.96
CA ASP A 43 -0.87 -2.86 -33.29
C ASP A 43 -1.89 -2.49 -32.20
N ARG A 44 -2.63 -1.39 -32.42
CA ARG A 44 -3.68 -0.88 -31.53
C ARG A 44 -4.85 -1.86 -31.27
N LYS A 45 -4.88 -3.03 -31.93
CA LYS A 45 -5.88 -4.08 -31.74
C LYS A 45 -5.28 -5.40 -31.24
N GLY A 46 -3.99 -5.43 -30.91
CA GLY A 46 -3.31 -6.61 -30.40
C GLY A 46 -2.85 -7.60 -31.47
N TYR A 47 -2.73 -7.19 -32.75
CA TYR A 47 -2.20 -8.05 -33.82
C TYR A 47 -0.72 -7.81 -34.07
N ARG A 48 0.03 -8.90 -34.30
CA ARG A 48 1.49 -8.85 -34.51
C ARG A 48 1.82 -8.10 -35.81
N VAL A 49 2.67 -7.06 -35.77
CA VAL A 49 3.01 -6.23 -36.93
C VAL A 49 4.49 -6.39 -37.31
N SER A 50 4.79 -6.47 -38.61
CA SER A 50 6.16 -6.43 -39.13
C SER A 50 6.74 -5.00 -39.13
N ASN A 51 8.06 -4.92 -38.99
CA ASN A 51 8.87 -3.70 -38.81
C ASN A 51 8.57 -2.57 -39.83
N ASP A 52 8.23 -2.91 -41.07
CA ASP A 52 8.01 -1.94 -42.14
C ASP A 52 6.65 -1.24 -42.08
N THR A 53 5.69 -1.79 -41.34
CA THR A 53 4.31 -1.26 -41.30
C THR A 53 4.10 -0.23 -40.18
N TYR A 54 4.94 -0.24 -39.13
CA TYR A 54 4.85 0.72 -38.02
C TYR A 54 5.26 2.15 -38.45
N ASN A 55 6.24 2.26 -39.36
CA ASN A 55 6.69 3.54 -39.91
C ASN A 55 5.64 4.23 -40.80
N SER A 56 4.72 3.48 -41.41
CA SER A 56 3.70 4.04 -42.32
C SER A 56 2.37 4.41 -41.63
N LEU A 57 2.08 3.83 -40.46
CA LEU A 57 0.82 4.07 -39.72
C LEU A 57 0.83 5.32 -38.83
N LEU A 58 1.98 5.98 -38.65
CA LEU A 58 2.16 7.18 -37.82
C LEU A 58 1.56 8.46 -38.41
N PHE A 59 1.08 8.45 -39.66
CA PHE A 59 0.80 9.70 -40.38
C PHE A 59 -0.52 9.65 -41.16
N LYS A 60 -1.62 10.04 -40.50
CA LYS A 60 -2.81 10.59 -41.17
C LYS A 60 -3.13 11.97 -40.61
N ASN A 61 -3.12 12.95 -41.51
CA ASN A 61 -3.44 14.35 -41.22
C ASN A 61 -4.93 14.50 -40.86
N SER A 62 -5.21 15.21 -39.77
CA SER A 62 -6.55 15.77 -39.50
C SER A 62 -6.48 17.28 -39.59
N THR A 63 -7.46 17.82 -40.31
CA THR A 63 -7.74 19.22 -40.59
C THR A 63 -8.37 19.88 -39.37
N GLY A 64 -7.84 21.03 -38.96
CA GLY A 64 -8.41 21.87 -37.89
C GLY A 64 -8.19 23.35 -38.23
N SER A 65 -9.26 24.14 -38.05
CA SER A 65 -9.40 25.58 -38.32
C SER A 65 -8.14 26.41 -38.04
N MET A 66 -7.68 27.18 -39.02
CA MET A 66 -6.48 28.03 -38.91
C MET A 66 -6.82 29.36 -38.24
N VAL A 67 -6.38 29.52 -36.98
CA VAL A 67 -6.18 30.85 -36.37
C VAL A 67 -4.96 31.48 -37.06
N SER A 68 -5.05 32.77 -37.43
CA SER A 68 -3.97 33.46 -38.14
C SER A 68 -2.79 33.74 -37.20
N ILE A 69 -1.56 33.67 -37.74
CA ILE A 69 -0.33 34.03 -37.01
C ILE A 69 -0.27 35.54 -36.80
N ASP A 70 -0.76 36.32 -37.76
CA ASP A 70 -0.57 37.77 -37.86
C ASP A 70 -1.59 38.58 -37.03
N GLU A 71 -2.54 37.93 -36.35
CA GLU A 71 -3.50 38.60 -35.46
C GLU A 71 -2.80 39.04 -34.16
N SER A 72 -2.27 40.26 -34.12
CA SER A 72 -1.72 40.83 -32.89
C SER A 72 -2.84 41.08 -31.86
N PRO A 73 -2.64 40.73 -30.57
CA PRO A 73 -3.61 41.03 -29.51
C PRO A 73 -3.77 42.53 -29.26
N VAL A 74 -2.83 43.35 -29.75
CA VAL A 74 -2.82 44.79 -29.60
C VAL A 74 -2.79 45.44 -30.99
N MET A 75 -3.77 46.28 -31.28
CA MET A 75 -3.77 47.08 -32.50
C MET A 75 -2.74 48.19 -32.37
N ILE A 76 -1.67 48.13 -33.17
CA ILE A 76 -0.54 49.09 -33.12
C ILE A 76 -1.05 50.53 -33.27
N ASP A 77 -2.08 50.77 -34.09
CA ASP A 77 -2.67 52.09 -34.30
C ASP A 77 -3.26 52.73 -33.02
N HIS A 78 -3.62 51.92 -32.03
CA HIS A 78 -4.23 52.35 -30.76
C HIS A 78 -3.25 52.44 -29.58
N LEU A 79 -1.95 52.20 -29.81
CA LEU A 79 -0.92 52.34 -28.79
C LEU A 79 -0.63 53.82 -28.47
N PRO A 80 -0.33 54.17 -27.20
CA PRO A 80 0.24 55.48 -26.86
C PRO A 80 1.54 55.74 -27.61
N ASP A 81 1.82 57.00 -27.96
CA ASP A 81 3.00 57.38 -28.75
C ASP A 81 4.32 56.93 -28.11
N SER A 82 4.40 56.93 -26.77
CA SER A 82 5.55 56.42 -26.02
C SER A 82 5.79 54.92 -26.25
N ILE A 83 4.72 54.12 -26.39
CA ILE A 83 4.81 52.68 -26.63
C ILE A 83 5.06 52.40 -28.10
N LYS A 84 4.44 53.15 -29.01
CA LYS A 84 4.73 53.06 -30.46
C LYS A 84 6.20 53.30 -30.74
N LEU A 85 6.79 54.33 -30.15
CA LEU A 85 8.21 54.64 -30.32
C LEU A 85 9.13 53.49 -29.84
N ILE A 86 8.75 52.79 -28.76
CA ILE A 86 9.47 51.60 -28.29
C ILE A 86 9.33 50.45 -29.28
N VAL A 87 8.14 50.20 -29.83
CA VAL A 87 7.90 49.11 -30.78
C VAL A 87 8.58 49.38 -32.13
N ASP A 88 8.43 50.59 -32.68
CA ASP A 88 8.97 51.00 -33.98
C ASP A 88 10.50 51.11 -34.01
N SER A 89 11.12 51.29 -32.83
CA SER A 89 12.58 51.31 -32.69
C SER A 89 13.22 49.91 -32.71
N ARG A 90 12.43 48.83 -32.70
CA ARG A 90 12.96 47.47 -32.76
C ARG A 90 13.44 47.13 -34.18
N PRO A 91 14.53 46.34 -34.33
CA PRO A 91 15.02 45.91 -35.64
C PRO A 91 13.97 45.08 -36.40
N SER A 92 13.87 45.31 -37.71
CA SER A 92 12.93 44.61 -38.61
C SER A 92 13.28 43.14 -38.89
N ASP A 93 14.46 42.67 -38.45
CA ASP A 93 14.99 41.32 -38.67
C ASP A 93 15.37 40.60 -37.36
N GLN A 94 14.62 40.86 -36.27
CA GLN A 94 14.85 40.23 -34.98
C GLN A 94 14.29 38.79 -34.98
N VAL A 95 15.18 37.83 -35.29
CA VAL A 95 14.83 36.41 -35.46
C VAL A 95 15.58 35.50 -34.50
N HIS A 96 14.92 34.43 -34.06
CA HIS A 96 15.54 33.44 -33.19
C HIS A 96 16.43 32.47 -33.97
N ASP A 97 17.67 32.26 -33.51
CA ASP A 97 18.51 31.17 -34.02
C ASP A 97 18.03 29.81 -33.46
N LEU A 98 17.79 28.82 -34.32
CA LEU A 98 17.42 27.48 -33.85
C LEU A 98 18.65 26.57 -33.64
N ASP A 99 19.82 26.93 -34.15
CA ASP A 99 21.03 26.14 -34.02
C ASP A 99 21.93 26.61 -32.86
N TYR A 100 21.59 27.75 -32.24
CA TYR A 100 22.22 28.26 -31.02
C TYR A 100 21.19 28.63 -29.93
N PHE A 101 21.60 28.55 -28.65
CA PHE A 101 20.77 28.95 -27.51
C PHE A 101 21.56 29.86 -26.57
N ASP A 102 21.13 31.12 -26.46
CA ASP A 102 21.74 32.17 -25.65
C ASP A 102 21.00 32.47 -24.34
N GLY A 103 19.82 31.88 -24.15
CA GLY A 103 18.96 32.14 -22.99
C GLY A 103 18.43 33.58 -22.93
N ALA A 104 18.44 34.33 -24.04
CA ALA A 104 17.98 35.72 -24.06
C ALA A 104 16.47 35.78 -23.73
N GLN A 105 16.15 36.38 -22.58
CA GLN A 105 14.77 36.62 -22.14
C GLN A 105 14.11 37.72 -22.98
N TYR A 106 12.79 37.87 -22.89
CA TYR A 106 12.00 38.79 -23.71
C TYR A 106 12.61 40.21 -23.81
N SER A 107 12.96 40.82 -22.67
CA SER A 107 13.58 42.16 -22.65
C SER A 107 14.94 42.19 -23.34
N ALA A 108 15.78 41.17 -23.15
CA ALA A 108 17.10 41.10 -23.78
C ALA A 108 16.98 40.84 -25.30
N PHE A 109 16.05 39.98 -25.71
CA PHE A 109 15.80 39.67 -27.12
C PHE A 109 15.30 40.90 -27.89
N TRP A 110 14.44 41.71 -27.27
CA TRP A 110 13.92 42.94 -27.87
C TRP A 110 14.76 44.18 -27.56
N LEU A 111 15.92 44.04 -26.90
CA LEU A 111 16.81 45.16 -26.53
C LEU A 111 16.09 46.25 -25.72
N ILE A 112 15.18 45.85 -24.83
CA ILE A 112 14.39 46.75 -23.98
C ILE A 112 15.27 47.21 -22.81
N THR A 113 15.46 48.52 -22.70
CA THR A 113 16.16 49.16 -21.58
C THR A 113 15.30 49.17 -20.30
N GLU A 114 15.91 49.42 -19.13
CA GLU A 114 15.16 49.48 -17.86
C GLU A 114 14.06 50.55 -17.88
N ASP A 115 14.34 51.72 -18.45
CA ASP A 115 13.37 52.82 -18.60
C ASP A 115 12.20 52.44 -19.54
N GLU A 116 12.50 51.74 -20.64
CA GLU A 116 11.47 51.24 -21.57
C GLU A 116 10.62 50.13 -20.94
N ALA A 117 11.24 49.24 -20.16
CA ALA A 117 10.53 48.20 -19.42
C ALA A 117 9.58 48.77 -18.36
N GLN A 118 10.01 49.82 -17.65
CA GLN A 118 9.16 50.56 -16.72
C GLN A 118 7.99 51.23 -17.47
N THR A 119 8.27 51.87 -18.61
CA THR A 119 7.26 52.50 -19.46
C THR A 119 6.21 51.50 -19.97
N LEU A 120 6.62 50.30 -20.40
CA LEU A 120 5.73 49.21 -20.81
C LEU A 120 4.88 48.69 -19.63
N THR A 121 5.49 48.59 -18.45
CA THR A 121 4.81 48.13 -17.22
C THR A 121 3.76 49.13 -16.74
N ASP A 122 4.07 50.43 -16.80
CA ASP A 122 3.17 51.51 -16.41
C ASP A 122 1.99 51.65 -17.39
N TRP A 123 2.23 51.37 -18.68
CA TRP A 123 1.15 51.32 -19.67
C TRP A 123 0.19 50.17 -19.41
N ASN A 124 0.71 48.93 -19.34
CA ASN A 124 -0.10 47.75 -19.06
C ASN A 124 0.74 46.62 -18.47
N SER A 125 0.85 46.61 -17.14
CA SER A 125 1.58 45.58 -16.39
C SER A 125 1.08 44.15 -16.69
N LEU A 126 -0.23 43.95 -16.85
CA LEU A 126 -0.78 42.62 -17.15
C LEU A 126 -0.36 42.13 -18.55
N GLU A 127 -0.43 43.01 -19.56
CA GLU A 127 0.00 42.72 -20.93
C GLU A 127 1.50 42.39 -20.98
N PHE A 128 2.33 43.22 -20.34
CA PHE A 128 3.77 43.02 -20.31
C PHE A 128 4.14 41.70 -19.63
N HIS A 129 3.53 41.38 -18.49
CA HIS A 129 3.75 40.09 -17.82
C HIS A 129 3.25 38.89 -18.63
N ARG A 130 2.13 39.03 -19.37
CA ARG A 130 1.61 37.99 -20.26
C ARG A 130 2.60 37.69 -21.39
N GLN A 131 3.12 38.72 -22.07
CA GLN A 131 4.09 38.56 -23.16
C GLN A 131 5.41 37.95 -22.68
N ASN A 132 5.90 38.37 -21.50
CA ASN A 132 7.06 37.71 -20.89
C ASN A 132 6.81 36.22 -20.63
N ALA A 133 5.65 35.87 -20.06
CA ALA A 133 5.35 34.47 -19.69
C ALA A 133 5.19 33.54 -20.91
N ILE A 134 4.54 34.00 -21.99
CA ILE A 134 4.37 33.20 -23.21
C ILE A 134 5.71 33.05 -23.96
N PHE A 135 6.58 34.07 -23.89
CA PHE A 135 7.93 34.02 -24.44
C PHE A 135 8.84 33.03 -23.70
N GLU A 136 8.81 33.02 -22.36
CA GLU A 136 9.55 32.07 -21.54
C GLU A 136 9.14 30.61 -21.84
N LEU A 137 7.85 30.36 -22.08
CA LEU A 137 7.37 29.05 -22.52
C LEU A 137 7.98 28.62 -23.86
N PHE A 138 8.14 29.55 -24.80
CA PHE A 138 8.81 29.29 -26.08
C PHE A 138 10.32 29.04 -25.90
N LEU A 139 11.01 29.81 -25.06
CA LEU A 139 12.42 29.58 -24.74
C LEU A 139 12.65 28.19 -24.14
N LEU A 140 11.77 27.75 -23.24
CA LEU A 140 11.84 26.42 -22.66
C LEU A 140 11.72 25.32 -23.73
N LEU A 141 10.82 25.48 -24.71
CA LEU A 141 10.68 24.55 -25.83
C LEU A 141 11.87 24.58 -26.79
N ARG A 142 12.49 25.75 -27.02
CA ARG A 142 13.75 25.88 -27.79
C ARG A 142 14.90 25.16 -27.09
N LYS A 143 15.07 25.35 -25.78
CA LYS A 143 16.07 24.65 -24.97
C LYS A 143 15.85 23.14 -25.01
N PHE A 144 14.60 22.70 -24.84
CA PHE A 144 14.23 21.28 -24.93
C PHE A 144 14.59 20.68 -26.29
N ARG A 145 14.32 21.42 -27.37
CA ARG A 145 14.66 21.03 -28.74
C ARG A 145 16.16 20.88 -28.95
N ILE A 146 16.97 21.85 -28.53
CA ILE A 146 18.42 21.82 -28.75
C ILE A 146 19.06 20.68 -27.96
N ASN A 147 18.64 20.46 -26.71
CA ASN A 147 19.10 19.32 -25.93
C ASN A 147 18.70 17.97 -26.55
N LEU A 148 17.50 17.87 -27.13
CA LEU A 148 17.08 16.66 -27.83
C LEU A 148 17.82 16.48 -29.18
N LYS A 149 18.14 17.57 -29.89
CA LYS A 149 19.00 17.56 -31.08
C LYS A 149 20.37 16.97 -30.76
N ARG A 150 21.00 17.44 -29.68
CA ARG A 150 22.28 16.91 -29.18
C ARG A 150 22.18 15.41 -28.91
N MET A 151 21.14 14.99 -28.17
CA MET A 151 20.91 13.58 -27.87
C MET A 151 20.80 12.71 -29.13
N VAL A 152 20.06 13.17 -30.14
CA VAL A 152 19.75 12.36 -31.33
C VAL A 152 20.87 12.39 -32.38
N PHE A 153 21.49 13.54 -32.61
CA PHE A 153 22.41 13.74 -33.74
C PHE A 153 23.88 13.80 -33.37
N HIS A 154 24.21 14.01 -32.09
CA HIS A 154 25.58 13.91 -31.60
C HIS A 154 25.80 12.57 -30.90
N TYR A 155 25.07 12.35 -29.81
CA TYR A 155 25.27 11.15 -28.99
C TYR A 155 24.75 9.86 -29.64
N GLY A 156 23.67 9.93 -30.44
CA GLY A 156 23.12 8.76 -31.14
C GLY A 156 24.11 8.12 -32.13
N PRO A 157 24.65 8.87 -33.11
CA PRO A 157 25.67 8.36 -34.02
C PRO A 157 26.94 7.89 -33.30
N ALA A 158 27.45 8.68 -32.34
CA ALA A 158 28.61 8.29 -31.55
C ALA A 158 28.38 6.98 -30.78
N PHE A 159 27.16 6.78 -30.26
CA PHE A 159 26.79 5.52 -29.61
C PHE A 159 26.75 4.37 -30.60
N LYS A 160 26.30 4.58 -31.85
CA LYS A 160 26.27 3.52 -32.87
C LYS A 160 27.66 3.11 -33.36
N GLU A 161 28.59 4.07 -33.40
CA GLU A 161 29.96 3.86 -33.89
C GLU A 161 30.92 3.28 -32.84
N ALA A 162 30.62 3.50 -31.55
CA ALA A 162 31.40 2.93 -30.47
C ALA A 162 31.40 1.39 -30.54
N LYS A 163 32.47 0.74 -30.07
CA LYS A 163 32.56 -0.72 -30.07
C LYS A 163 32.43 -1.26 -28.65
N ASN A 164 31.60 -2.30 -28.48
CA ASN A 164 31.46 -3.06 -27.23
C ASN A 164 31.00 -2.23 -26.01
N LEU A 165 30.19 -1.18 -26.21
CA LEU A 165 29.63 -0.42 -25.08
C LEU A 165 28.55 -1.21 -24.32
N THR A 166 27.78 -2.02 -25.03
CA THR A 166 26.75 -2.90 -24.45
C THR A 166 26.75 -4.26 -25.15
N ALA A 167 26.07 -5.25 -24.55
CA ALA A 167 26.03 -6.62 -25.06
C ALA A 167 25.27 -6.75 -26.41
N ASP A 168 24.25 -5.90 -26.64
CA ASP A 168 23.50 -5.84 -27.90
C ASP A 168 23.22 -4.38 -28.26
N GLN A 169 24.24 -3.75 -28.83
CA GLN A 169 24.31 -2.32 -29.09
C GLN A 169 23.28 -1.82 -30.11
N GLU A 170 22.96 -2.64 -31.13
CA GLU A 170 21.93 -2.29 -32.10
C GLU A 170 20.54 -2.38 -31.46
N ALA A 171 20.24 -3.42 -30.67
CA ALA A 171 18.97 -3.48 -29.96
C ALA A 171 18.80 -2.32 -28.96
N ASP A 172 19.87 -1.93 -28.26
CA ASP A 172 19.85 -0.79 -27.34
C ASP A 172 19.65 0.55 -28.06
N PHE A 173 20.27 0.73 -29.23
CA PHE A 173 20.05 1.91 -30.06
C PHE A 173 18.58 2.03 -30.52
N GLN A 174 18.00 0.91 -30.97
CA GLN A 174 16.59 0.87 -31.39
C GLN A 174 15.63 1.16 -30.23
N LYS A 175 15.93 0.69 -29.01
CA LYS A 175 15.10 0.93 -27.83
C LYS A 175 15.21 2.35 -27.28
N THR A 176 16.28 3.08 -27.57
CA THR A 176 16.57 4.40 -26.96
C THR A 176 16.49 5.55 -27.97
N PHE A 177 17.41 5.59 -28.94
CA PHE A 177 17.61 6.73 -29.82
C PHE A 177 16.56 6.86 -30.91
N VAL A 178 15.95 5.75 -31.37
CA VAL A 178 14.86 5.80 -32.37
C VAL A 178 13.61 6.49 -31.82
N PRO A 179 13.10 6.15 -30.62
CA PRO A 179 12.00 6.88 -29.98
C PRO A 179 12.32 8.35 -29.70
N LEU A 180 13.56 8.66 -29.26
CA LEU A 180 14.00 10.03 -29.02
C LEU A 180 14.08 10.85 -30.31
N ARG A 181 14.47 10.24 -31.43
CA ARG A 181 14.45 10.85 -32.76
C ARG A 181 13.03 11.19 -33.20
N ALA A 182 12.07 10.28 -32.98
CA ALA A 182 10.67 10.56 -33.29
C ALA A 182 10.12 11.75 -32.47
N LEU A 183 10.46 11.82 -31.17
CA LEU A 183 10.14 12.98 -30.33
C LEU A 183 10.75 14.27 -30.89
N TYR A 184 12.03 14.22 -31.31
CA TYR A 184 12.71 15.37 -31.91
C TYR A 184 12.01 15.85 -33.17
N GLU A 185 11.70 14.96 -34.12
CA GLU A 185 11.06 15.33 -35.38
C GLU A 185 9.69 15.98 -35.16
N TYR A 186 8.97 15.58 -34.12
CA TYR A 186 7.69 16.17 -33.77
C TYR A 186 7.84 17.55 -33.14
N LEU A 187 8.77 17.70 -32.20
CA LEU A 187 9.12 18.98 -31.58
C LEU A 187 9.71 19.97 -32.60
N GLU A 188 10.53 19.49 -33.54
CA GLU A 188 11.11 20.28 -34.63
C GLU A 188 10.02 20.94 -35.47
N LYS A 189 8.98 20.18 -35.82
CA LYS A 189 7.83 20.69 -36.58
C LYS A 189 7.08 21.78 -35.81
N LEU A 190 6.88 21.61 -34.50
CA LEU A 190 6.26 22.64 -33.66
C LEU A 190 7.13 23.89 -33.60
N VAL A 191 8.39 23.77 -33.17
CA VAL A 191 9.27 24.91 -32.94
C VAL A 191 9.59 25.63 -34.23
N ARG A 192 10.06 24.94 -35.28
CA ARG A 192 10.49 25.57 -36.54
C ARG A 192 9.33 26.12 -37.36
N LYS A 193 8.24 25.35 -37.53
CA LYS A 193 7.17 25.71 -38.48
C LYS A 193 5.99 26.45 -37.86
N ARG A 194 5.81 26.39 -36.53
CA ARG A 194 4.67 27.01 -35.86
C ARG A 194 5.10 28.11 -34.92
N LEU A 195 5.95 27.82 -33.94
CA LEU A 195 6.28 28.78 -32.89
C LEU A 195 7.27 29.85 -33.36
N LYS A 196 8.40 29.47 -33.96
CA LYS A 196 9.42 30.43 -34.41
C LYS A 196 8.82 31.57 -35.27
N PRO A 197 7.97 31.31 -36.29
CA PRO A 197 7.33 32.38 -37.05
C PRO A 197 6.37 33.28 -36.25
N ALA A 198 5.80 32.79 -35.14
CA ALA A 198 4.90 33.57 -34.28
C ALA A 198 5.66 34.50 -33.31
N PHE A 199 6.95 34.24 -33.08
CA PHE A 199 7.81 35.03 -32.18
C PHE A 199 8.85 35.86 -32.93
N ASP A 200 9.25 35.46 -34.14
CA ASP A 200 10.12 36.25 -35.00
C ASP A 200 9.41 37.50 -35.47
N ASN A 201 10.04 38.67 -35.35
CA ASN A 201 9.52 39.96 -35.82
C ASN A 201 8.16 40.38 -35.24
N HIS A 202 7.63 39.68 -34.24
CA HIS A 202 6.36 39.99 -33.58
C HIS A 202 6.61 40.39 -32.13
N PHE A 203 6.61 41.71 -31.85
CA PHE A 203 6.78 42.23 -30.48
C PHE A 203 5.64 41.78 -29.56
N PHE A 204 4.38 41.87 -30.03
CA PHE A 204 3.21 41.32 -29.35
C PHE A 204 2.72 40.05 -30.06
N VAL A 205 2.85 38.92 -29.38
CA VAL A 205 2.60 37.57 -29.90
C VAL A 205 1.13 37.19 -29.75
N ASN A 206 0.59 36.46 -30.74
CA ASN A 206 -0.73 35.86 -30.66
C ASN A 206 -0.72 34.61 -29.76
N ASP A 207 -1.04 34.80 -28.48
CA ASP A 207 -1.10 33.74 -27.48
C ASP A 207 -2.04 32.60 -27.89
N ARG A 208 -3.18 32.90 -28.54
CA ARG A 208 -4.15 31.87 -28.96
C ARG A 208 -3.53 30.90 -29.96
N TYR A 209 -2.83 31.42 -30.97
CA TYR A 209 -2.15 30.61 -31.96
C TYR A 209 -1.04 29.74 -31.33
N VAL A 210 -0.28 30.31 -30.40
CA VAL A 210 0.79 29.61 -29.67
C VAL A 210 0.21 28.46 -28.83
N LEU A 211 -0.83 28.75 -28.03
CA LEU A 211 -1.48 27.76 -27.16
C LEU A 211 -2.18 26.66 -27.97
N ASP A 212 -2.87 27.00 -29.07
CA ASP A 212 -3.50 26.00 -29.95
C ASP A 212 -2.45 25.08 -30.61
N SER A 213 -1.33 25.66 -31.07
CA SER A 213 -0.21 24.90 -31.61
C SER A 213 0.39 23.95 -30.57
N LEU A 214 0.57 24.44 -29.33
CA LEU A 214 1.10 23.65 -28.22
C LEU A 214 0.14 22.54 -27.78
N LYS A 215 -1.16 22.84 -27.65
CA LYS A 215 -2.20 21.86 -27.30
C LYS A 215 -2.24 20.72 -28.30
N ASN A 216 -2.17 21.03 -29.59
CA ASN A 216 -2.13 20.02 -30.66
C ASN A 216 -0.87 19.16 -30.59
N TRP A 217 0.27 19.76 -30.23
CA TRP A 217 1.50 19.02 -29.97
C TRP A 217 1.33 18.06 -28.79
N LEU A 218 0.97 18.57 -27.62
CA LEU A 218 0.80 17.78 -26.40
C LEU A 218 -0.24 16.67 -26.53
N SER A 219 -1.34 16.92 -27.26
CA SER A 219 -2.39 15.91 -27.47
C SER A 219 -1.92 14.69 -28.27
N LYS A 220 -0.92 14.85 -29.15
CA LYS A 220 -0.31 13.69 -29.84
C LYS A 220 0.79 13.07 -28.99
N LEU A 221 1.60 13.90 -28.34
CA LEU A 221 2.66 13.42 -27.45
C LEU A 221 2.08 12.54 -26.34
N GLU A 222 0.99 12.96 -25.68
CA GLU A 222 0.35 12.22 -24.59
C GLU A 222 0.01 10.77 -24.94
N ARG A 223 -0.34 10.50 -26.20
CA ARG A 223 -0.69 9.15 -26.67
C ARG A 223 0.51 8.21 -26.77
N ASP A 224 1.68 8.76 -27.10
CA ASP A 224 2.90 8.00 -27.37
C ASP A 224 3.94 8.15 -26.24
N TYR A 225 3.67 9.01 -25.25
CA TYR A 225 4.63 9.40 -24.23
C TYR A 225 5.06 8.24 -23.33
N GLU A 226 4.18 7.28 -23.05
CA GLU A 226 4.53 6.10 -22.25
C GLU A 226 5.65 5.28 -22.90
N TYR A 227 5.62 5.16 -24.24
CA TYR A 227 6.68 4.48 -24.97
C TYR A 227 7.99 5.27 -24.91
N ILE A 228 7.90 6.58 -25.13
CA ILE A 228 9.05 7.50 -25.09
C ILE A 228 9.70 7.54 -23.69
N SER A 229 8.91 7.57 -22.61
CA SER A 229 9.42 7.62 -21.24
C SER A 229 10.12 6.33 -20.83
N ARG A 230 9.63 5.16 -21.28
CA ARG A 230 10.31 3.88 -21.08
C ARG A 230 11.68 3.85 -21.75
N SER A 231 11.79 4.38 -22.97
CA SER A 231 13.09 4.53 -23.66
C SER A 231 14.07 5.42 -22.91
N MET A 232 13.59 6.52 -22.33
CA MET A 232 14.41 7.41 -21.50
C MET A 232 14.92 6.73 -20.22
N VAL A 233 14.08 5.93 -19.56
CA VAL A 233 14.50 5.15 -18.38
C VAL A 233 15.47 4.04 -18.76
N TYR A 234 15.25 3.37 -19.88
CA TYR A 234 16.17 2.36 -20.39
C TYR A 234 17.55 2.97 -20.72
N LEU A 235 17.57 4.14 -21.35
CA LEU A 235 18.79 4.91 -21.60
C LEU A 235 19.52 5.28 -20.29
N ALA A 236 18.79 5.74 -19.27
CA ALA A 236 19.35 6.06 -17.96
C ALA A 236 19.94 4.82 -17.26
N LYS A 237 19.33 3.64 -17.47
CA LYS A 237 19.85 2.36 -16.98
C LYS A 237 21.17 2.00 -17.65
N ILE A 238 21.24 2.11 -18.98
CA ILE A 238 22.49 1.84 -19.72
C ILE A 238 23.59 2.83 -19.29
N ALA A 239 23.25 4.11 -19.14
CA ALA A 239 24.18 5.15 -18.69
C ALA A 239 24.70 4.95 -17.26
N ALA A 240 24.12 4.03 -16.48
CA ALA A 240 24.63 3.67 -15.17
C ALA A 240 25.89 2.78 -15.24
N ASN A 241 26.17 2.13 -16.39
CA ASN A 241 27.37 1.33 -16.62
C ASN A 241 28.64 2.20 -16.64
N GLU A 242 29.72 1.75 -15.99
CA GLU A 242 30.97 2.49 -15.86
C GLU A 242 31.63 2.81 -17.21
N GLN A 243 31.76 1.83 -18.11
CA GLN A 243 32.31 2.02 -19.46
C GLN A 243 31.47 3.02 -20.27
N PHE A 244 30.15 3.00 -20.07
CA PHE A 244 29.25 3.94 -20.71
C PHE A 244 29.42 5.36 -20.16
N ARG A 245 29.63 5.54 -18.85
CA ARG A 245 29.89 6.85 -18.24
C ARG A 245 31.18 7.47 -18.74
N GLU A 246 32.24 6.68 -18.83
CA GLU A 246 33.52 7.12 -19.41
C GLU A 246 33.34 7.55 -20.87
N TRP A 247 32.59 6.77 -21.65
CA TRP A 247 32.25 7.13 -23.02
C TRP A 247 31.45 8.44 -23.13
N ILE A 248 30.47 8.68 -22.25
CA ILE A 248 29.73 9.96 -22.21
C ILE A 248 30.70 11.12 -21.98
N GLN A 249 31.61 11.00 -21.00
CA GLN A 249 32.57 12.06 -20.67
C GLN A 249 33.51 12.38 -21.83
N VAL A 250 33.98 11.36 -22.56
CA VAL A 250 34.81 11.56 -23.75
C VAL A 250 34.01 12.21 -24.89
N THR A 251 32.79 11.73 -25.13
CA THR A 251 31.93 12.21 -26.23
C THR A 251 31.39 13.62 -25.98
N GLU A 252 31.27 14.04 -24.71
CA GLU A 252 30.89 15.42 -24.34
C GLU A 252 31.94 16.45 -24.82
N GLN A 253 33.21 16.07 -24.91
CA GLN A 253 34.28 16.98 -25.37
C GLN A 253 34.15 17.35 -26.85
N THR A 254 33.39 16.59 -27.64
CA THR A 254 33.16 16.85 -29.06
C THR A 254 31.77 17.45 -29.34
N ASP A 255 30.98 17.77 -28.31
CA ASP A 255 29.67 18.39 -28.44
C ASP A 255 29.78 19.91 -28.64
N GLU A 256 29.96 20.32 -29.90
CA GLU A 256 30.14 21.73 -30.29
C GLU A 256 29.02 22.67 -29.80
N LEU A 257 27.79 22.17 -29.65
CA LEU A 257 26.65 22.97 -29.20
C LEU A 257 26.69 23.28 -27.70
N ALA A 258 27.37 22.44 -26.91
CA ALA A 258 27.44 22.54 -25.46
C ALA A 258 28.73 23.18 -24.96
N LEU A 259 29.82 23.09 -25.74
CA LEU A 259 31.11 23.68 -25.39
C LEU A 259 30.97 25.17 -25.10
N GLY A 260 31.18 25.56 -23.84
CA GLY A 260 31.07 26.94 -23.37
C GLY A 260 29.64 27.48 -23.22
N ASN A 261 28.59 26.66 -23.37
CA ASN A 261 27.19 27.08 -23.24
C ASN A 261 26.56 26.60 -21.92
N ASN A 262 26.61 27.47 -20.90
CA ASN A 262 26.07 27.18 -19.57
C ASN A 262 24.53 27.12 -19.49
N TYR A 263 23.83 27.47 -20.57
CA TYR A 263 22.37 27.42 -20.60
C TYR A 263 21.83 26.04 -20.97
N LEU A 264 22.64 25.16 -21.54
CA LEU A 264 22.24 23.81 -21.93
C LEU A 264 22.47 22.79 -20.82
N ALA A 265 21.81 21.63 -20.91
CA ALA A 265 21.98 20.58 -19.91
C ALA A 265 23.33 19.86 -20.14
N SER A 266 24.00 19.43 -19.07
CA SER A 266 25.21 18.61 -19.18
C SER A 266 24.91 17.27 -19.86
N ALA A 267 25.91 16.63 -20.48
CA ALA A 267 25.74 15.31 -21.08
C ALA A 267 25.17 14.32 -20.05
N ARG A 268 25.70 14.36 -18.82
CA ARG A 268 25.19 13.54 -17.72
C ARG A 268 23.69 13.74 -17.48
N GLU A 269 23.21 14.99 -17.42
CA GLU A 269 21.79 15.26 -17.19
C GLU A 269 20.88 14.76 -18.32
N LEU A 270 21.34 14.88 -19.58
CA LEU A 270 20.61 14.39 -20.75
C LEU A 270 20.31 12.89 -20.66
N PHE A 271 21.32 12.09 -20.28
CA PHE A 271 21.18 10.64 -20.19
C PHE A 271 20.41 10.16 -18.95
N HIS A 272 20.31 10.97 -17.90
CA HIS A 272 19.77 10.50 -16.61
C HIS A 272 18.37 11.01 -16.28
N SER A 273 18.06 12.29 -16.51
CA SER A 273 16.85 12.88 -15.91
C SER A 273 16.23 14.06 -16.66
N TYR A 274 16.97 14.75 -17.53
CA TYR A 274 16.51 16.00 -18.15
C TYR A 274 15.16 15.84 -18.88
N PHE A 275 15.05 14.85 -19.76
CA PHE A 275 13.85 14.67 -20.58
C PHE A 275 12.63 14.19 -19.79
N LEU A 276 12.83 13.46 -18.69
CA LEU A 276 11.76 13.03 -17.79
C LEU A 276 11.20 14.22 -16.98
N GLN A 277 12.04 15.22 -16.66
CA GLN A 277 11.68 16.36 -15.83
C GLN A 277 11.21 17.59 -16.61
N ALA A 278 11.42 17.63 -17.93
CA ALA A 278 11.19 18.83 -18.75
C ALA A 278 9.72 19.34 -18.76
N PHE A 279 8.73 18.46 -18.54
CA PHE A 279 7.31 18.80 -18.59
C PHE A 279 6.76 19.40 -17.29
N ALA A 280 7.46 19.25 -16.16
CA ALA A 280 7.02 19.82 -14.89
C ALA A 280 7.17 21.36 -14.86
N PRO A 281 8.29 21.96 -15.29
CA PRO A 281 8.41 23.41 -15.46
C PRO A 281 7.40 23.99 -16.46
N MET A 282 7.19 23.33 -17.62
CA MET A 282 6.20 23.77 -18.62
C MET A 282 4.80 23.86 -17.99
N ARG A 283 4.43 22.90 -17.14
CA ARG A 283 3.13 22.89 -16.46
C ARG A 283 2.95 24.07 -15.51
N LEU A 284 4.00 24.46 -14.79
CA LEU A 284 3.96 25.61 -13.89
C LEU A 284 3.82 26.92 -14.68
N MET A 285 4.56 27.08 -15.79
CA MET A 285 4.43 28.24 -16.67
C MET A 285 3.02 28.38 -17.26
N VAL A 286 2.40 27.26 -17.67
CA VAL A 286 1.01 27.28 -18.18
C VAL A 286 0.01 27.63 -17.07
N LEU A 287 0.24 27.18 -15.83
CA LEU A 287 -0.60 27.57 -14.69
C LEU A 287 -0.53 29.08 -14.43
N ASP A 288 0.65 29.67 -14.55
CA ASP A 288 0.83 31.12 -14.38
C ASP A 288 0.20 31.91 -15.53
N LEU A 289 0.36 31.45 -16.78
CA LEU A 289 -0.38 32.00 -17.93
C LEU A 289 -1.90 31.95 -17.72
N LYS A 290 -2.44 30.83 -17.23
CA LYS A 290 -3.86 30.70 -16.90
C LYS A 290 -4.31 31.77 -15.89
N LYS A 291 -3.52 32.00 -14.82
CA LYS A 291 -3.82 33.05 -13.83
C LYS A 291 -3.82 34.44 -14.46
N LEU A 292 -2.89 34.72 -15.37
CA LEU A 292 -2.84 35.99 -16.10
C LEU A 292 -4.08 36.16 -16.98
N TYR A 293 -4.46 35.15 -17.78
CA TYR A 293 -5.67 35.22 -18.62
C TYR A 293 -6.96 35.38 -17.80
N THR A 294 -7.03 34.77 -16.60
CA THR A 294 -8.18 34.98 -15.70
C THR A 294 -8.26 36.42 -15.21
N LYS A 295 -7.13 37.06 -14.90
CA LYS A 295 -7.10 38.49 -14.52
C LYS A 295 -7.46 39.42 -15.68
N MET A 296 -7.23 38.98 -16.91
CA MET A 296 -7.56 39.71 -18.14
C MET A 296 -8.97 39.41 -18.66
N GLU A 297 -9.73 38.55 -17.97
CA GLU A 297 -11.11 38.17 -18.33
C GLU A 297 -11.24 37.54 -19.74
N ASP A 298 -10.19 36.85 -20.22
CA ASP A 298 -10.24 36.10 -21.50
C ASP A 298 -10.58 34.61 -21.27
N ASP A 299 -11.88 34.31 -21.25
CA ASP A 299 -12.38 32.95 -21.02
C ASP A 299 -11.88 31.91 -22.04
N LYS A 300 -11.60 32.32 -23.29
CA LYS A 300 -11.14 31.39 -24.34
C LYS A 300 -9.69 30.98 -24.07
N LEU A 301 -8.82 31.92 -23.72
CA LEU A 301 -7.43 31.62 -23.36
C LEU A 301 -7.34 30.87 -22.03
N VAL A 302 -8.22 31.17 -21.06
CA VAL A 302 -8.33 30.40 -19.81
C VAL A 302 -8.67 28.94 -20.09
N ALA A 303 -9.63 28.66 -20.97
CA ALA A 303 -10.00 27.30 -21.35
C ALA A 303 -8.86 26.56 -22.07
N LEU A 304 -8.17 27.22 -23.02
CA LEU A 304 -7.02 26.63 -23.72
C LEU A 304 -5.86 26.32 -22.78
N ALA A 305 -5.51 27.25 -21.88
CA ALA A 305 -4.48 27.02 -20.88
C ALA A 305 -4.84 25.88 -19.93
N GLN A 306 -6.12 25.74 -19.55
CA GLN A 306 -6.59 24.62 -18.74
C GLN A 306 -6.44 23.27 -19.47
N ASP A 307 -6.82 23.18 -20.75
CA ASP A 307 -6.65 21.95 -21.53
C ASP A 307 -5.19 21.52 -21.63
N ILE A 308 -4.29 22.48 -21.87
CA ILE A 308 -2.84 22.24 -21.90
C ILE A 308 -2.33 21.78 -20.54
N PHE A 309 -2.77 22.43 -19.46
CA PHE A 309 -2.41 22.06 -18.10
C PHE A 309 -2.82 20.61 -17.77
N ASP A 310 -4.01 20.19 -18.21
CA ASP A 310 -4.51 18.83 -18.01
C ASP A 310 -3.73 17.79 -18.82
N LEU A 311 -3.36 18.10 -20.07
CA LEU A 311 -2.47 17.24 -20.87
C LEU A 311 -1.09 17.09 -20.22
N LEU A 312 -0.50 18.19 -19.76
CA LEU A 312 0.79 18.16 -19.05
C LEU A 312 0.69 17.41 -17.71
N ASN A 313 -0.43 17.46 -17.00
CA ASN A 313 -0.65 16.64 -15.81
C ASN A 313 -0.64 15.14 -16.14
N LYS A 314 -1.25 14.72 -17.25
CA LYS A 314 -1.23 13.31 -17.68
C LYS A 314 0.19 12.85 -18.03
N ILE A 315 0.92 13.65 -18.81
CA ILE A 315 2.32 13.37 -19.20
C ILE A 315 3.22 13.29 -17.96
N ASN A 316 3.13 14.25 -17.04
CA ASN A 316 3.93 14.25 -15.81
C ASN A 316 3.63 13.01 -14.93
N LYS A 317 2.37 12.58 -14.82
CA LYS A 317 2.02 11.34 -14.09
C LYS A 317 2.71 10.10 -14.68
N ILE A 318 2.81 10.01 -16.00
CA ILE A 318 3.53 8.90 -16.68
C ILE A 318 5.03 8.98 -16.36
N SER A 319 5.61 10.18 -16.39
CA SER A 319 7.03 10.40 -16.06
C SER A 319 7.35 10.01 -14.60
N ASP A 320 6.50 10.44 -13.67
CA ASP A 320 6.61 10.12 -12.24
C ASP A 320 6.55 8.61 -11.99
N PHE A 321 5.61 7.92 -12.65
CA PHE A 321 5.47 6.47 -12.56
C PHE A 321 6.74 5.74 -13.06
N THR A 322 7.27 6.17 -14.21
CA THR A 322 8.47 5.54 -14.79
C THR A 322 9.71 5.79 -13.91
N THR A 323 9.83 6.98 -13.31
CA THR A 323 10.91 7.33 -12.38
C THR A 323 10.82 6.56 -11.05
N ASP A 324 9.61 6.39 -10.53
CA ASP A 324 9.37 5.57 -9.32
C ASP A 324 9.69 4.10 -9.58
N LEU A 325 9.37 3.57 -10.77
CA LEU A 325 9.71 2.21 -11.17
C LEU A 325 11.24 1.99 -11.22
N ASP A 326 12.01 2.91 -11.81
CA ASP A 326 13.48 2.83 -11.81
C ASP A 326 14.07 2.84 -10.38
N LYS A 327 13.55 3.71 -9.50
CA LYS A 327 13.95 3.72 -8.08
C LYS A 327 13.65 2.40 -7.38
N LYS A 328 12.50 1.79 -7.66
CA LYS A 328 12.13 0.47 -7.14
C LYS A 328 13.10 -0.60 -7.61
N ILE A 329 13.41 -0.65 -8.90
CA ILE A 329 14.38 -1.60 -9.46
C ILE A 329 15.75 -1.45 -8.78
N LYS A 330 16.28 -0.23 -8.72
CA LYS A 330 17.58 0.06 -8.09
C LYS A 330 17.64 -0.29 -6.60
N LEU A 331 16.55 -0.06 -5.86
CA LEU A 331 16.47 -0.50 -4.47
C LEU A 331 16.44 -2.03 -4.39
N ASN A 332 15.61 -2.69 -5.20
CA ASN A 332 15.50 -4.14 -5.21
C ASN A 332 16.83 -4.85 -5.52
N GLU A 333 17.59 -4.35 -6.50
CA GLU A 333 18.91 -4.89 -6.88
C GLU A 333 19.93 -4.85 -5.72
N LYS A 334 19.79 -3.87 -4.81
CA LYS A 334 20.69 -3.70 -3.66
C LYS A 334 20.14 -4.30 -2.37
N LEU A 335 18.84 -4.59 -2.32
CA LEU A 335 18.15 -4.98 -1.10
C LEU A 335 18.45 -6.44 -0.77
N VAL A 336 19.04 -6.66 0.40
CA VAL A 336 19.23 -7.98 1.00
C VAL A 336 18.36 -8.05 2.25
N CYS A 337 17.47 -9.04 2.33
CA CYS A 337 16.64 -9.24 3.52
C CYS A 337 17.15 -10.43 4.34
N THR A 338 17.26 -10.27 5.66
CA THR A 338 17.61 -11.39 6.55
C THR A 338 16.52 -12.44 6.64
N ASP A 339 15.27 -12.01 6.42
CA ASP A 339 14.14 -12.89 6.21
C ASP A 339 13.40 -12.46 4.95
N TYR A 340 13.19 -13.40 4.03
CA TYR A 340 12.36 -13.15 2.84
C TYR A 340 10.91 -12.75 3.19
N LEU A 341 10.44 -12.95 4.43
CA LEU A 341 9.16 -12.38 4.88
C LEU A 341 9.16 -10.85 4.89
N TYR A 342 10.32 -10.25 5.13
CA TYR A 342 10.45 -8.80 5.06
C TYR A 342 10.37 -8.33 3.61
N LEU A 343 10.91 -9.10 2.65
CA LEU A 343 10.80 -8.81 1.22
C LEU A 343 9.33 -8.82 0.76
N GLU A 344 8.55 -9.83 1.17
CA GLU A 344 7.11 -9.89 0.89
C GLU A 344 6.34 -8.72 1.52
N MET A 345 6.70 -8.30 2.74
CA MET A 345 6.07 -7.15 3.39
C MET A 345 6.37 -5.83 2.67
N VAL A 346 7.59 -5.69 2.14
CA VAL A 346 7.98 -4.55 1.33
C VAL A 346 7.16 -4.55 0.04
N ASP A 347 7.04 -5.67 -0.68
CA ASP A 347 6.21 -5.75 -1.91
C ASP A 347 6.48 -4.54 -2.84
N LEU A 348 7.77 -4.34 -3.15
CA LEU A 348 8.27 -3.08 -3.69
C LEU A 348 7.60 -2.70 -5.02
N PHE A 349 7.27 -3.73 -5.81
CA PHE A 349 6.67 -3.61 -7.14
C PHE A 349 5.13 -3.53 -7.12
N ASN A 350 4.51 -3.41 -5.95
CA ASN A 350 3.09 -3.11 -5.87
C ASN A 350 2.80 -1.77 -6.58
N ALA A 351 1.82 -1.75 -7.47
CA ALA A 351 1.46 -0.56 -8.24
C ALA A 351 1.02 0.62 -7.36
N LYS A 352 0.50 0.34 -6.15
CA LYS A 352 0.12 1.37 -5.17
C LYS A 352 1.31 1.88 -4.34
N ARG A 353 2.43 1.16 -4.32
CA ARG A 353 3.64 1.48 -3.54
C ARG A 353 4.24 2.79 -4.00
N LYS A 354 4.62 3.66 -3.06
CA LYS A 354 5.34 4.90 -3.38
C LYS A 354 6.65 4.95 -2.62
N LEU A 355 7.76 5.24 -3.32
CA LEU A 355 9.04 5.48 -2.66
C LEU A 355 9.26 6.99 -2.54
N ARG A 356 9.52 7.43 -1.31
CA ARG A 356 9.91 8.82 -1.06
C ARG A 356 11.41 8.97 -1.02
N VAL A 357 11.86 10.22 -0.93
CA VAL A 357 13.27 10.55 -0.85
C VAL A 357 13.83 9.89 0.43
N PRO A 358 14.77 8.94 0.31
CA PRO A 358 15.37 8.33 1.48
C PRO A 358 16.36 9.29 2.13
N ILE A 359 16.68 9.05 3.41
CA ILE A 359 17.72 9.79 4.13
C ILE A 359 18.86 8.87 4.57
N ASP A 360 20.09 9.34 4.36
CA ASP A 360 21.30 8.71 4.90
C ASP A 360 21.40 9.00 6.40
N ILE A 361 21.57 7.95 7.20
CA ILE A 361 21.49 8.01 8.66
C ILE A 361 22.57 7.16 9.33
N ASN A 362 22.84 7.48 10.60
CA ASN A 362 23.59 6.64 11.52
C ASN A 362 22.63 6.01 12.54
N LEU A 363 22.56 4.68 12.55
CA LEU A 363 21.82 3.90 13.54
C LEU A 363 22.71 3.65 14.77
N ARG A 364 22.35 4.24 15.90
CA ARG A 364 23.11 4.12 17.14
C ARG A 364 22.53 3.01 18.02
N THR A 365 23.36 2.03 18.34
CA THR A 365 23.10 1.06 19.41
C THR A 365 23.82 1.51 20.70
N ALA A 366 23.69 0.75 21.79
CA ALA A 366 24.42 1.04 23.02
C ALA A 366 25.95 0.92 22.86
N VAL A 367 26.43 0.19 21.84
CA VAL A 367 27.84 -0.22 21.71
C VAL A 367 28.46 0.18 20.36
N SER A 368 27.66 0.46 19.34
CA SER A 368 28.12 0.78 17.98
C SER A 368 27.24 1.79 17.27
N SER A 369 27.76 2.41 16.22
CA SER A 369 27.00 3.16 15.23
C SER A 369 27.18 2.51 13.87
N GLU A 370 26.09 2.28 13.15
CA GLU A 370 26.12 1.71 11.80
C GLU A 370 25.57 2.71 10.77
N SER A 371 26.26 2.86 9.64
CA SER A 371 25.76 3.65 8.51
C SER A 371 24.56 2.93 7.88
N ALA A 372 23.50 3.68 7.64
CA ALA A 372 22.21 3.16 7.20
C ALA A 372 21.50 4.17 6.30
N ILE A 373 20.45 3.71 5.64
CA ILE A 373 19.55 4.53 4.84
C ILE A 373 18.11 4.23 5.27
N LEU A 374 17.33 5.27 5.47
CA LEU A 374 15.94 5.18 5.91
C LEU A 374 15.03 5.52 4.73
N TYR A 375 14.26 4.54 4.26
CA TYR A 375 13.23 4.77 3.25
C TYR A 375 11.88 4.97 3.90
N LEU A 376 11.17 6.03 3.52
CA LEU A 376 9.77 6.25 3.84
C LEU A 376 8.90 5.83 2.67
N LEU A 377 8.00 4.87 2.92
CA LEU A 377 7.02 4.41 1.94
C LEU A 377 5.61 4.77 2.41
N ASP A 378 4.60 4.36 1.65
CA ASP A 378 3.20 4.74 1.85
C ASP A 378 2.54 4.14 3.10
N ASN A 379 3.02 3.01 3.61
CA ASN A 379 2.48 2.37 4.82
C ASN A 379 3.55 1.82 5.79
N TYR A 380 4.85 1.94 5.47
CA TYR A 380 5.93 1.56 6.39
C TYR A 380 7.18 2.40 6.21
N LEU A 381 8.07 2.28 7.19
CA LEU A 381 9.40 2.83 7.23
C LEU A 381 10.42 1.67 7.17
N LEU A 382 11.42 1.77 6.30
CA LEU A 382 12.46 0.75 6.12
C LEU A 382 13.83 1.29 6.56
N PRO A 383 14.31 0.90 7.76
CA PRO A 383 15.69 1.11 8.14
C PRO A 383 16.58 0.03 7.50
N LEU A 384 17.45 0.43 6.57
CA LEU A 384 18.36 -0.47 5.86
C LEU A 384 19.81 -0.16 6.22
N VAL A 385 20.56 -1.16 6.68
CA VAL A 385 21.99 -1.00 7.01
C VAL A 385 22.82 -1.07 5.73
N LYS A 386 23.75 -0.13 5.54
CA LYS A 386 24.65 -0.15 4.37
C LYS A 386 25.76 -1.16 4.61
N ARG A 387 26.01 -2.02 3.62
CA ARG A 387 27.12 -2.97 3.61
C ARG A 387 27.91 -2.79 2.31
N GLU A 388 29.18 -2.45 2.45
CA GLU A 388 30.12 -2.35 1.33
C GLU A 388 31.00 -3.60 1.32
N HIS A 389 30.53 -4.68 0.69
CA HIS A 389 31.37 -5.86 0.49
C HIS A 389 31.21 -6.32 -0.96
N LYS A 390 32.21 -5.98 -1.79
CA LYS A 390 32.26 -6.15 -3.27
C LYS A 390 31.22 -5.32 -4.05
N GLU A 391 29.97 -5.27 -3.62
CA GLU A 391 28.92 -4.37 -4.14
C GLU A 391 28.16 -3.72 -2.98
N ALA A 392 27.68 -2.49 -3.18
CA ALA A 392 26.93 -1.76 -2.16
C ALA A 392 25.54 -2.38 -1.98
N SER A 393 25.33 -3.06 -0.86
CA SER A 393 24.05 -3.69 -0.50
C SER A 393 23.38 -2.98 0.68
N TYR A 394 22.06 -3.04 0.69
CA TYR A 394 21.20 -2.52 1.74
C TYR A 394 20.55 -3.68 2.48
N LEU A 395 20.96 -3.88 3.73
CA LEU A 395 20.53 -5.01 4.54
C LEU A 395 19.33 -4.65 5.42
N LEU A 396 18.21 -5.32 5.21
CA LEU A 396 17.03 -5.26 6.06
C LEU A 396 17.11 -6.36 7.13
N ASN A 397 17.61 -5.99 8.32
CA ASN A 397 17.82 -6.91 9.44
C ASN A 397 16.58 -7.15 10.31
N LYS A 398 15.70 -6.14 10.39
CA LYS A 398 14.52 -6.11 11.26
C LYS A 398 13.25 -5.96 10.40
N PRO A 399 12.07 -6.29 10.95
CA PRO A 399 10.81 -6.10 10.23
C PRO A 399 10.62 -4.65 9.76
N PRO A 400 9.96 -4.42 8.61
CA PRO A 400 9.46 -3.10 8.24
C PRO A 400 8.60 -2.49 9.35
N ILE A 401 8.82 -1.22 9.67
CA ILE A 401 8.07 -0.54 10.73
C ILE A 401 6.79 0.01 10.11
N ALA A 402 5.63 -0.60 10.40
CA ALA A 402 4.36 -0.12 9.87
C ALA A 402 4.00 1.26 10.45
N LEU A 403 3.57 2.21 9.62
CA LEU A 403 3.37 3.60 10.04
C LEU A 403 2.27 3.76 11.10
N GLN A 404 1.29 2.86 11.12
CA GLN A 404 0.27 2.87 12.16
C GLN A 404 0.85 2.60 13.57
N TYR A 405 1.96 1.86 13.67
CA TYR A 405 2.62 1.52 14.95
C TYR A 405 3.91 2.30 15.19
N LEU A 406 4.19 3.28 14.34
CA LEU A 406 5.35 4.15 14.46
C LEU A 406 5.06 5.31 15.42
N GLU A 407 5.89 5.40 16.44
CA GLU A 407 6.09 6.58 17.27
C GLU A 407 7.45 7.19 16.96
N HIS A 408 7.55 8.52 17.02
CA HIS A 408 8.82 9.19 16.88
C HIS A 408 8.94 10.36 17.85
N THR A 409 10.14 10.54 18.40
CA THR A 409 10.49 11.69 19.22
C THR A 409 11.81 12.26 18.74
N VAL A 410 11.92 13.58 18.72
CA VAL A 410 13.16 14.27 18.35
C VAL A 410 13.79 14.82 19.61
N LEU A 411 15.03 14.45 19.87
CA LEU A 411 15.88 15.04 20.91
C LEU A 411 16.92 15.94 20.25
N GLU A 412 17.16 17.09 20.84
CA GLU A 412 18.18 18.03 20.39
C GLU A 412 19.13 18.31 21.55
N GLU A 413 20.38 17.86 21.42
CA GLU A 413 21.43 18.04 22.41
C GLU A 413 22.66 18.63 21.71
N ASN A 414 23.21 19.73 22.24
CA ASN A 414 24.40 20.39 21.69
C ASN A 414 24.31 20.74 20.19
N GLY A 415 23.09 21.02 19.68
CA GLY A 415 22.83 21.30 18.27
C GLY A 415 22.72 20.07 17.36
N GLU A 416 22.91 18.85 17.89
CA GLU A 416 22.67 17.60 17.17
C GLU A 416 21.24 17.09 17.40
N LYS A 417 20.49 16.89 16.31
CA LYS A 417 19.17 16.26 16.35
C LYS A 417 19.27 14.75 16.25
N THR A 418 18.74 14.05 17.25
CA THR A 418 18.54 12.60 17.26
C THR A 418 17.05 12.29 17.12
N LEU A 419 16.69 11.51 16.11
CA LEU A 419 15.35 10.99 15.91
C LEU A 419 15.26 9.59 16.55
N ILE A 420 14.42 9.45 17.57
CA ILE A 420 14.12 8.14 18.15
C ILE A 420 12.85 7.63 17.48
N LEU A 421 12.94 6.46 16.86
CA LEU A 421 11.81 5.76 16.26
C LEU A 421 11.48 4.55 17.14
N LYS A 422 10.23 4.48 17.59
CA LYS A 422 9.71 3.31 18.32
C LYS A 422 8.71 2.59 17.42
N ASP A 423 9.00 1.32 17.15
CA ASP A 423 8.08 0.37 16.56
C ASP A 423 7.37 -0.36 17.69
N ALA A 424 6.18 0.12 18.04
CA ALA A 424 5.41 -0.48 19.12
C ALA A 424 4.79 -1.83 18.74
N GLY A 425 4.63 -2.12 17.44
CA GLY A 425 4.08 -3.39 16.97
C GLY A 425 5.05 -4.56 17.20
N ASN A 426 6.35 -4.32 16.97
CA ASN A 426 7.40 -5.31 17.16
C ASN A 426 8.30 -5.07 18.39
N CYS A 427 7.98 -4.07 19.22
CA CYS A 427 8.75 -3.67 20.41
C CYS A 427 10.24 -3.38 20.11
N TYR A 428 10.50 -2.61 19.05
CA TYR A 428 11.85 -2.15 18.71
C TYR A 428 12.00 -0.65 18.89
N THR A 429 13.18 -0.23 19.35
CA THR A 429 13.58 1.19 19.36
C THR A 429 14.80 1.38 18.47
N TYR A 430 14.82 2.46 17.70
CA TYR A 430 15.91 2.87 16.83
C TYR A 430 16.31 4.30 17.17
N ASN A 431 17.60 4.51 17.41
CA ASN A 431 18.15 5.85 17.60
C ASN A 431 18.84 6.25 16.29
N VAL A 432 18.29 7.26 15.64
CA VAL A 432 18.68 7.72 14.31
C VAL A 432 19.32 9.09 14.41
N ARG A 433 20.53 9.23 13.86
CA ARG A 433 21.19 10.53 13.67
C ARG A 433 21.42 10.78 12.19
N ASN A 434 21.45 12.06 11.81
CA ASN A 434 21.80 12.43 10.44
C ASN A 434 23.27 12.07 10.17
N GLU A 435 23.55 11.43 9.03
CA GLU A 435 24.91 11.07 8.63
C GLU A 435 25.68 12.29 8.08
N ARG A 436 24.99 13.27 7.47
CA ARG A 436 25.60 14.47 6.86
C ARG A 436 25.22 15.76 7.58
N VAL A 437 26.19 16.37 8.27
CA VAL A 437 26.00 17.60 9.06
C VAL A 437 25.48 18.78 8.21
N ASP A 438 25.84 18.78 6.93
CA ASP A 438 25.60 19.82 5.92
C ASP A 438 24.25 19.70 5.18
N ALA A 439 23.45 18.67 5.49
CA ALA A 439 22.09 18.49 4.92
C ALA A 439 20.95 18.50 5.97
N PRO A 440 20.91 19.44 6.95
CA PRO A 440 19.93 19.43 8.03
C PRO A 440 18.49 19.64 7.51
N THR A 441 18.32 20.33 6.39
CA THR A 441 17.01 20.61 5.79
C THR A 441 16.31 19.33 5.32
N LEU A 442 17.04 18.38 4.73
CA LEU A 442 16.48 17.10 4.28
C LEU A 442 16.01 16.25 5.47
N PHE A 443 16.83 16.16 6.52
CA PHE A 443 16.47 15.44 7.75
C PHE A 443 15.25 16.05 8.45
N ASN A 444 15.18 17.39 8.56
CA ASN A 444 14.04 18.09 9.14
C ASN A 444 12.76 17.90 8.29
N ASN A 445 12.87 17.93 6.96
CA ASN A 445 11.74 17.69 6.06
C ASN A 445 11.23 16.24 6.19
N PHE A 446 12.14 15.27 6.30
CA PHE A 446 11.79 13.87 6.50
C PHE A 446 10.98 13.67 7.79
N ILE A 447 11.42 14.26 8.91
CA ILE A 447 10.70 14.20 10.19
C ILE A 447 9.30 14.81 10.04
N LYS A 448 9.18 15.97 9.39
CA LYS A 448 7.89 16.63 9.14
C LYS A 448 6.96 15.84 8.24
N ASP A 449 7.49 14.92 7.44
CA ASP A 449 6.71 14.10 6.53
C ASP A 449 6.08 12.91 7.25
N ILE A 450 6.74 12.30 8.25
CA ILE A 450 6.22 11.11 8.97
C ILE A 450 4.74 11.25 9.38
N PRO A 451 4.30 12.33 10.08
CA PRO A 451 2.89 12.49 10.44
C PRO A 451 1.95 12.59 9.24
N LYS A 452 2.37 13.26 8.16
CA LYS A 452 1.56 13.41 6.94
C LYS A 452 1.28 12.07 6.28
N TYR A 453 2.26 11.17 6.26
CA TYR A 453 2.08 9.82 5.69
C TYR A 453 1.21 8.95 6.57
N LYS A 454 1.32 9.09 7.90
CA LYS A 454 0.39 8.45 8.82
C LYS A 454 -1.04 8.91 8.53
N ASP A 455 -1.29 10.20 8.38
CA ASP A 455 -2.59 10.74 8.02
C ASP A 455 -3.10 10.24 6.66
N GLU A 456 -2.24 10.21 5.64
CA GLU A 456 -2.59 9.67 4.32
C GLU A 456 -2.99 8.20 4.38
N LEU A 457 -2.27 7.38 5.16
CA LEU A 457 -2.59 5.97 5.37
C LEU A 457 -4.00 5.82 5.95
N PHE A 458 -4.28 6.47 7.07
CA PHE A 458 -5.57 6.39 7.75
C PHE A 458 -6.72 6.96 6.90
N THR A 459 -6.47 7.99 6.09
CA THR A 459 -7.47 8.55 5.18
C THR A 459 -7.84 7.59 4.03
N LYS A 460 -6.90 6.72 3.62
CA LYS A 460 -7.11 5.72 2.56
C LYS A 460 -7.79 4.44 3.06
N LEU A 461 -7.78 4.17 4.37
CA LEU A 461 -8.49 3.02 4.94
C LEU A 461 -9.99 3.12 4.61
N SER A 462 -10.61 1.96 4.34
CA SER A 462 -11.99 1.92 3.87
C SER A 462 -12.96 2.46 4.91
N LYS A 463 -13.86 3.34 4.48
CA LYS A 463 -14.98 3.82 5.29
C LYS A 463 -16.17 2.85 5.32
N ALA A 464 -16.05 1.67 4.72
CA ALA A 464 -17.14 0.69 4.61
C ALA A 464 -17.54 0.07 5.96
N TYR A 465 -16.68 0.14 6.98
CA TYR A 465 -16.97 -0.34 8.33
C TYR A 465 -16.84 0.79 9.34
N GLU A 466 -17.59 0.68 10.43
CA GLU A 466 -17.54 1.58 11.57
C GLU A 466 -17.58 0.81 12.88
N LEU A 467 -17.14 1.49 13.93
CA LEU A 467 -17.28 1.05 15.30
C LEU A 467 -18.44 1.79 15.95
N LYS A 468 -19.35 1.03 16.55
CA LYS A 468 -20.46 1.60 17.31
C LYS A 468 -20.24 1.40 18.80
N LEU A 469 -20.21 2.49 19.57
CA LEU A 469 -20.06 2.43 21.02
C LEU A 469 -21.31 1.81 21.67
N ILE A 470 -21.14 0.65 22.30
CA ILE A 470 -22.17 -0.04 23.08
C ILE A 470 -22.19 0.48 24.51
N ASN A 471 -21.00 0.59 25.10
CA ASN A 471 -20.78 1.00 26.48
C ASN A 471 -19.41 1.69 26.59
N GLY A 472 -19.30 2.78 27.35
CA GLY A 472 -18.03 3.46 27.58
C GLY A 472 -17.82 3.97 29.01
N THR A 473 -18.68 3.62 29.95
CA THR A 473 -18.64 4.15 31.33
C THR A 473 -18.85 3.10 32.42
N SER A 474 -19.47 1.97 32.12
CA SER A 474 -19.92 1.03 33.15
C SER A 474 -18.76 0.26 33.81
N PHE A 475 -17.68 -0.02 33.08
CA PHE A 475 -16.63 -0.93 33.56
C PHE A 475 -15.27 -0.25 33.58
N GLN A 476 -14.56 -0.36 34.71
CA GLN A 476 -13.21 0.18 34.88
C GLN A 476 -12.21 -0.90 35.30
N ILE A 477 -10.98 -0.75 34.82
CA ILE A 477 -9.81 -1.54 35.23
C ILE A 477 -8.62 -0.63 35.52
N PRO A 478 -7.65 -1.07 36.34
CA PRO A 478 -6.37 -0.38 36.47
C PRO A 478 -5.68 -0.22 35.11
N VAL A 479 -5.03 0.92 34.92
CA VAL A 479 -4.25 1.17 33.70
C VAL A 479 -2.93 0.38 33.78
N PRO A 480 -2.70 -0.59 32.89
CA PRO A 480 -1.44 -1.29 32.79
C PRO A 480 -0.33 -0.33 32.31
N TYR A 481 0.87 -0.50 32.86
CA TYR A 481 2.08 0.16 32.38
C TYR A 481 2.66 -0.62 31.20
N TYR A 482 2.88 0.05 30.07
CA TYR A 482 3.57 -0.51 28.91
C TYR A 482 4.74 0.38 28.50
N GLU A 483 5.90 -0.23 28.32
CA GLU A 483 7.10 0.46 27.83
C GLU A 483 6.90 0.99 26.39
N TYR A 484 6.17 0.23 25.57
CA TYR A 484 5.76 0.57 24.21
C TYR A 484 4.26 0.86 24.20
N THR A 485 3.86 2.09 24.58
CA THR A 485 2.44 2.49 24.62
C THR A 485 2.10 3.28 23.38
N VAL A 486 1.26 2.72 22.49
CA VAL A 486 0.84 3.46 21.29
C VAL A 486 -0.17 4.56 21.64
N PRO A 487 0.10 5.83 21.31
CA PRO A 487 -0.90 6.88 21.45
C PRO A 487 -2.03 6.67 20.43
N PRO A 488 -3.25 7.16 20.72
CA PRO A 488 -4.31 7.23 19.73
C PRO A 488 -3.86 8.06 18.52
N ILE A 489 -4.61 7.95 17.42
CA ILE A 489 -4.29 8.68 16.19
C ILE A 489 -4.46 10.17 16.47
N GLU A 490 -3.43 10.97 16.13
CA GLU A 490 -3.36 12.41 16.47
C GLU A 490 -4.60 13.19 16.00
N LYS A 491 -5.16 12.79 14.85
CA LYS A 491 -6.40 13.32 14.29
C LYS A 491 -7.60 12.49 14.71
N LYS A 492 -8.44 13.06 15.57
CA LYS A 492 -9.66 12.41 16.10
C LYS A 492 -10.62 11.98 14.99
N GLU A 493 -10.69 12.71 13.88
CA GLU A 493 -11.52 12.35 12.73
C GLU A 493 -11.01 11.13 11.95
N LEU A 494 -9.79 10.67 12.19
CA LEU A 494 -9.20 9.47 11.58
C LEU A 494 -9.25 8.26 12.54
N ASP A 495 -9.36 8.51 13.84
CA ASP A 495 -9.46 7.47 14.86
C ASP A 495 -10.87 6.86 14.94
N LEU A 496 -10.99 5.57 14.61
CA LEU A 496 -12.27 4.85 14.64
C LEU A 496 -12.91 4.81 16.03
N VAL A 497 -12.11 4.77 17.11
CA VAL A 497 -12.61 4.77 18.48
C VAL A 497 -13.12 6.17 18.83
N GLN A 498 -12.34 7.22 18.53
CA GLN A 498 -12.78 8.59 18.79
C GLN A 498 -14.00 8.98 17.95
N GLN A 499 -14.09 8.52 16.69
CA GLN A 499 -15.30 8.66 15.87
C GLN A 499 -16.50 7.99 16.55
N ALA A 500 -16.34 6.75 17.05
CA ALA A 500 -17.42 6.04 17.75
C ALA A 500 -17.86 6.76 19.02
N LEU A 501 -16.91 7.35 19.77
CA LEU A 501 -17.20 8.18 20.94
C LEU A 501 -17.94 9.46 20.56
N ALA A 502 -17.48 10.17 19.51
CA ALA A 502 -18.06 11.43 19.07
C ALA A 502 -19.47 11.28 18.49
N GLN A 503 -19.75 10.17 17.83
CA GLN A 503 -21.08 9.84 17.27
C GLN A 503 -22.03 9.25 18.31
N SER A 504 -21.51 8.84 19.48
CA SER A 504 -22.35 8.29 20.54
C SER A 504 -23.27 9.36 21.12
N LYS A 505 -24.50 8.96 21.45
CA LYS A 505 -25.48 9.83 22.11
C LYS A 505 -25.11 10.15 23.55
N PHE A 506 -24.17 9.41 24.15
CA PHE A 506 -23.75 9.59 25.54
C PHE A 506 -22.23 9.79 25.63
N LYS A 507 -21.81 10.70 26.51
CA LYS A 507 -20.37 10.96 26.72
C LYS A 507 -19.78 9.97 27.72
N PRO A 508 -18.55 9.48 27.49
CA PRO A 508 -17.75 8.83 28.53
C PRO A 508 -17.73 9.68 29.81
N TYR A 509 -17.75 9.05 30.99
CA TYR A 509 -17.75 9.69 32.32
C TYR A 509 -19.02 10.48 32.73
N SER A 510 -20.07 10.51 31.89
CA SER A 510 -21.34 11.16 32.27
C SER A 510 -22.08 10.47 33.43
N VAL A 511 -21.74 9.21 33.73
CA VAL A 511 -22.34 8.39 34.78
C VAL A 511 -21.21 7.63 35.50
N PRO A 512 -21.23 7.48 36.84
CA PRO A 512 -20.23 6.71 37.55
C PRO A 512 -20.20 5.25 37.05
N PRO A 513 -19.00 4.61 37.06
CA PRO A 513 -18.87 3.22 36.69
C PRO A 513 -19.67 2.33 37.64
N ILE A 514 -20.34 1.31 37.09
CA ILE A 514 -21.12 0.36 37.89
C ILE A 514 -20.22 -0.70 38.53
N ALA A 515 -19.05 -0.98 37.95
CA ALA A 515 -18.14 -2.01 38.46
C ALA A 515 -16.66 -1.77 38.08
N ASN A 516 -15.77 -2.08 39.03
CA ASN A 516 -14.32 -2.16 38.83
C ASN A 516 -13.94 -3.61 38.47
N THR A 517 -14.26 -4.04 37.25
CA THR A 517 -14.13 -5.44 36.82
C THR A 517 -13.74 -5.52 35.35
N GLN A 518 -12.98 -6.55 34.99
CA GLN A 518 -12.60 -6.79 33.60
C GLN A 518 -13.76 -7.44 32.83
N VAL A 519 -14.04 -6.93 31.63
CA VAL A 519 -14.96 -7.55 30.69
C VAL A 519 -14.27 -8.69 29.96
N LEU A 520 -14.87 -9.88 29.99
CA LEU A 520 -14.31 -11.12 29.43
C LEU A 520 -15.05 -11.58 28.17
N SER A 521 -16.38 -11.39 28.12
CA SER A 521 -17.19 -11.81 26.98
C SER A 521 -18.46 -10.95 26.85
N VAL A 522 -19.01 -10.87 25.65
CA VAL A 522 -20.26 -10.11 25.38
C VAL A 522 -21.07 -10.82 24.31
N ASP A 523 -22.39 -10.86 24.46
CA ASP A 523 -23.30 -11.18 23.35
C ASP A 523 -24.62 -10.40 23.47
N THR A 524 -25.47 -10.53 22.46
CA THR A 524 -26.69 -9.72 22.29
C THR A 524 -27.88 -10.54 21.84
N PHE A 525 -29.05 -10.07 22.26
CA PHE A 525 -30.35 -10.58 21.84
C PHE A 525 -31.37 -9.44 21.79
N ARG A 526 -32.47 -9.66 21.06
CA ARG A 526 -33.57 -8.70 20.99
C ARG A 526 -34.76 -9.16 21.81
N ARG A 527 -35.48 -8.18 22.37
CA ARG A 527 -36.85 -8.36 22.84
C ARG A 527 -37.72 -7.23 22.28
N GLY A 528 -38.68 -7.61 21.44
CA GLY A 528 -39.41 -6.64 20.62
C GLY A 528 -38.45 -5.90 19.67
N SER A 529 -38.52 -4.57 19.67
CA SER A 529 -37.63 -3.71 18.88
C SER A 529 -36.30 -3.39 19.58
N GLU A 530 -36.14 -3.74 20.85
CA GLU A 530 -34.99 -3.35 21.66
C GLU A 530 -33.87 -4.40 21.62
N LEU A 531 -32.62 -3.92 21.58
CA LEU A 531 -31.42 -4.75 21.60
C LEU A 531 -30.75 -4.67 22.97
N PHE A 532 -30.59 -5.83 23.61
CA PHE A 532 -29.94 -5.96 24.90
C PHE A 532 -28.58 -6.63 24.76
N PHE A 533 -27.66 -6.22 25.64
CA PHE A 533 -26.31 -6.74 25.72
C PHE A 533 -26.15 -7.46 27.05
N VAL A 534 -25.58 -8.67 27.00
CA VAL A 534 -25.18 -9.43 28.18
C VAL A 534 -23.67 -9.50 28.20
N VAL A 535 -23.08 -9.02 29.28
CA VAL A 535 -21.63 -8.89 29.46
C VAL A 535 -21.19 -9.81 30.59
N GLY A 536 -20.23 -10.67 30.28
CA GLY A 536 -19.55 -11.52 31.23
C GLY A 536 -18.28 -10.84 31.73
N THR A 537 -18.13 -10.77 33.04
CA THR A 537 -17.00 -10.14 33.71
C THR A 537 -16.32 -11.12 34.68
N ALA A 538 -15.20 -10.71 35.26
CA ALA A 538 -14.52 -11.48 36.31
C ALA A 538 -15.38 -11.70 37.58
N ASP A 539 -16.37 -10.84 37.83
CA ASP A 539 -17.17 -10.84 39.06
C ASP A 539 -18.65 -11.20 38.84
N GLY A 540 -19.12 -11.39 37.60
CA GLY A 540 -20.54 -11.62 37.34
C GLY A 540 -20.99 -11.55 35.89
N LEU A 541 -22.32 -11.56 35.74
CA LEU A 541 -23.00 -11.20 34.50
C LEU A 541 -23.72 -9.88 34.68
N TYR A 542 -23.59 -9.02 33.68
CA TYR A 542 -24.24 -7.72 33.60
C TYR A 542 -25.13 -7.68 32.36
N MET A 543 -26.21 -6.93 32.42
CA MET A 543 -27.08 -6.69 31.27
C MET A 543 -27.45 -5.22 31.20
N GLY A 544 -27.59 -4.71 29.99
CA GLY A 544 -28.01 -3.33 29.73
C GLY A 544 -28.36 -3.10 28.27
N LYS A 545 -28.85 -1.88 28.00
CA LYS A 545 -29.21 -1.42 26.65
C LYS A 545 -28.07 -0.61 26.04
N HIS A 546 -28.01 -0.67 24.71
CA HIS A 546 -27.16 0.22 23.91
C HIS A 546 -27.52 1.69 24.15
N ASP A 547 -26.53 2.58 24.17
CA ASP A 547 -26.71 4.03 24.41
C ASP A 547 -27.36 4.43 25.74
N GLN A 548 -27.54 3.50 26.69
CA GLN A 548 -28.22 3.79 27.95
C GLN A 548 -27.42 3.27 29.16
N PRO A 549 -26.31 3.94 29.55
CA PRO A 549 -25.45 3.50 30.65
C PRO A 549 -26.18 3.24 31.98
N ALA A 550 -27.20 4.04 32.29
CA ALA A 550 -28.02 3.90 33.51
C ALA A 550 -28.81 2.58 33.58
N THR A 551 -28.98 1.89 32.44
CA THR A 551 -29.73 0.63 32.37
C THR A 551 -28.87 -0.58 32.73
N TRP A 552 -27.56 -0.40 32.86
CA TRP A 552 -26.63 -1.49 33.11
C TRP A 552 -26.66 -1.90 34.57
N LYS A 553 -26.93 -3.19 34.82
CA LYS A 553 -26.96 -3.76 36.17
C LYS A 553 -26.41 -5.17 36.20
N LYS A 554 -25.91 -5.55 37.37
CA LYS A 554 -25.48 -6.91 37.66
C LYS A 554 -26.71 -7.81 37.79
N ILE A 555 -26.78 -8.84 36.97
CA ILE A 555 -27.88 -9.82 36.95
C ILE A 555 -27.44 -11.18 37.50
N CYS A 556 -26.14 -11.47 37.57
CA CYS A 556 -25.63 -12.69 38.19
C CYS A 556 -24.31 -12.43 38.93
N SER A 557 -24.16 -13.03 40.11
CA SER A 557 -22.95 -12.89 40.94
C SER A 557 -21.98 -14.05 40.84
N TYR A 558 -22.17 -14.98 39.91
CA TYR A 558 -21.19 -16.03 39.67
C TYR A 558 -19.96 -15.44 38.97
N PRO A 559 -18.75 -15.61 39.55
CA PRO A 559 -17.53 -15.02 39.00
C PRO A 559 -17.08 -15.71 37.71
N ASP A 560 -16.11 -15.08 37.04
CA ASP A 560 -15.39 -15.59 35.88
C ASP A 560 -16.31 -15.99 34.71
N ALA A 561 -17.10 -15.05 34.20
CA ALA A 561 -17.94 -15.27 33.02
C ALA A 561 -17.12 -15.20 31.71
N VAL A 562 -16.36 -16.26 31.46
CA VAL A 562 -15.34 -16.35 30.41
C VAL A 562 -15.92 -16.31 28.99
N LYS A 563 -17.09 -16.91 28.76
CA LYS A 563 -17.72 -16.95 27.44
C LYS A 563 -19.24 -16.96 27.53
N ILE A 564 -19.88 -16.14 26.69
CA ILE A 564 -21.32 -16.08 26.48
C ILE A 564 -21.60 -16.31 25.00
N THR A 565 -22.61 -17.10 24.69
CA THR A 565 -23.12 -17.25 23.32
C THR A 565 -24.63 -17.31 23.36
N ILE A 566 -25.29 -16.40 22.66
CA ILE A 566 -26.75 -16.31 22.56
C ILE A 566 -27.18 -16.76 21.17
N MET A 567 -27.94 -17.86 21.17
CA MET A 567 -28.48 -18.50 19.98
C MET A 567 -29.93 -18.09 19.74
N HIS A 568 -30.24 -17.79 18.47
CA HIS A 568 -31.61 -17.52 17.99
C HIS A 568 -32.39 -16.52 18.84
N GLU A 569 -31.68 -15.60 19.50
CA GLU A 569 -32.23 -14.61 20.44
C GLU A 569 -32.97 -15.20 21.66
N ASP A 570 -33.03 -16.53 21.81
CA ASP A 570 -33.87 -17.22 22.78
C ASP A 570 -33.08 -17.94 23.87
N MET A 571 -31.91 -18.50 23.55
CA MET A 571 -31.14 -19.33 24.50
C MET A 571 -29.72 -18.82 24.68
N ALA A 572 -29.31 -18.62 25.93
CA ALA A 572 -27.95 -18.24 26.27
C ALA A 572 -27.18 -19.43 26.87
N PHE A 573 -25.99 -19.68 26.33
CA PHE A 573 -24.98 -20.56 26.92
C PHE A 573 -23.90 -19.72 27.59
N VAL A 574 -23.61 -20.02 28.84
CA VAL A 574 -22.68 -19.23 29.66
C VAL A 574 -21.67 -20.15 30.32
N LEU A 575 -20.39 -19.90 30.07
CA LEU A 575 -19.29 -20.53 30.78
C LEU A 575 -18.87 -19.65 31.94
N LEU A 576 -19.10 -20.14 33.15
CA LEU A 576 -18.74 -19.50 34.40
C LEU A 576 -17.65 -20.34 35.05
N LYS A 577 -16.41 -19.85 35.02
CA LYS A 577 -15.20 -20.60 35.39
C LYS A 577 -15.06 -21.90 34.59
N ASP A 578 -15.36 -23.03 35.20
CA ASP A 578 -15.25 -24.39 34.64
C ASP A 578 -16.62 -25.07 34.47
N LYS A 579 -17.71 -24.31 34.59
CA LYS A 579 -19.08 -24.84 34.55
C LYS A 579 -19.86 -24.17 33.41
N LEU A 580 -20.48 -25.01 32.59
CA LEU A 580 -21.31 -24.56 31.49
C LEU A 580 -22.78 -24.57 31.91
N TYR A 581 -23.45 -23.45 31.70
CA TYR A 581 -24.85 -23.22 32.00
C TYR A 581 -25.65 -22.91 30.74
N LYS A 582 -26.95 -23.20 30.80
CA LYS A 582 -27.94 -22.68 29.84
C LYS A 582 -29.02 -21.89 30.58
N VAL A 583 -29.59 -20.91 29.92
CA VAL A 583 -30.72 -20.12 30.43
C VAL A 583 -31.51 -19.50 29.26
N ASP A 584 -32.83 -19.43 29.42
CA ASP A 584 -33.68 -18.72 28.47
C ASP A 584 -33.42 -17.20 28.58
N THR A 585 -33.24 -16.53 27.46
CA THR A 585 -33.08 -15.07 27.41
C THR A 585 -34.30 -14.35 27.97
N LYS A 586 -35.49 -14.95 27.94
CA LYS A 586 -36.69 -14.46 28.62
C LYS A 586 -36.52 -14.46 30.14
N ASP A 587 -35.97 -15.53 30.72
CA ASP A 587 -35.67 -15.57 32.15
C ASP A 587 -34.61 -14.53 32.53
N ILE A 588 -33.57 -14.36 31.70
CA ILE A 588 -32.57 -13.29 31.88
C ILE A 588 -33.26 -11.92 31.89
N TYR A 589 -34.13 -11.66 30.90
CA TYR A 589 -34.85 -10.40 30.76
C TYR A 589 -35.82 -10.13 31.91
N ASP A 590 -36.58 -11.13 32.34
CA ASP A 590 -37.52 -11.01 33.45
C ASP A 590 -36.79 -10.72 34.78
N CYS A 591 -35.64 -11.38 35.01
CA CYS A 591 -34.76 -11.09 36.14
C CYS A 591 -34.21 -9.66 36.07
N TYR A 592 -33.78 -9.24 34.88
CA TYR A 592 -33.33 -7.88 34.63
C TYR A 592 -34.44 -6.88 34.96
N GLU A 593 -35.60 -6.90 34.31
CA GLU A 593 -36.71 -5.95 34.55
C GLU A 593 -37.11 -5.87 36.03
N ARG A 594 -37.19 -7.02 36.72
CA ARG A 594 -37.65 -7.09 38.12
C ARG A 594 -36.55 -6.86 39.16
N ASN A 595 -35.31 -6.57 38.75
CA ASN A 595 -34.14 -6.45 39.64
C ASN A 595 -33.91 -7.69 40.52
N LEU A 596 -34.11 -8.89 39.95
CA LEU A 596 -33.89 -10.16 40.63
C LEU A 596 -32.60 -10.82 40.15
N PRO A 597 -31.86 -11.54 41.01
CA PRO A 597 -30.69 -12.29 40.59
C PRO A 597 -31.07 -13.47 39.69
N CYS A 598 -30.40 -13.59 38.55
CA CYS A 598 -30.57 -14.66 37.56
C CYS A 598 -29.89 -15.98 37.99
N ASN A 599 -29.19 -16.01 39.13
CA ASN A 599 -28.44 -17.18 39.61
C ASN A 599 -29.29 -18.47 39.67
N SER A 600 -30.54 -18.38 40.11
CA SER A 600 -31.45 -19.54 40.23
C SER A 600 -32.04 -20.02 38.90
N ARG A 601 -31.91 -19.22 37.83
CA ARG A 601 -32.39 -19.53 36.48
C ARG A 601 -31.33 -20.19 35.60
N LEU A 602 -30.06 -20.14 36.02
CA LEU A 602 -28.95 -20.77 35.31
C LEU A 602 -28.94 -22.28 35.55
N TYR A 603 -29.29 -23.04 34.52
CA TYR A 603 -29.26 -24.50 34.58
C TYR A 603 -27.89 -25.03 34.18
N GLN A 604 -27.16 -25.59 35.13
CA GLN A 604 -25.85 -26.18 34.88
C GLN A 604 -26.00 -27.45 34.04
N ILE A 605 -25.34 -27.49 32.89
CA ILE A 605 -25.40 -28.60 31.94
C ILE A 605 -24.11 -29.42 31.88
N ALA A 606 -22.96 -28.83 32.27
CA ALA A 606 -21.69 -29.55 32.39
C ALA A 606 -20.74 -28.90 33.42
N LYS A 607 -19.75 -29.67 33.89
CA LYS A 607 -18.66 -29.25 34.80
C LYS A 607 -17.30 -29.67 34.25
N GLY A 608 -16.23 -29.02 34.72
CA GLY A 608 -14.86 -29.28 34.25
C GLY A 608 -14.66 -28.92 32.78
N VAL A 609 -15.42 -27.93 32.30
CA VAL A 609 -15.43 -27.48 30.90
C VAL A 609 -14.31 -26.46 30.72
N ASN A 610 -13.43 -26.70 29.75
CA ASN A 610 -12.36 -25.76 29.42
C ASN A 610 -12.91 -24.57 28.61
N SER A 611 -13.73 -24.87 27.60
CA SER A 611 -14.51 -23.91 26.83
C SER A 611 -15.57 -24.64 25.99
N PHE A 612 -16.37 -23.89 25.25
CA PHE A 612 -17.44 -24.39 24.39
C PHE A 612 -17.52 -23.62 23.08
N GLU A 613 -18.08 -24.22 22.04
CA GLU A 613 -18.42 -23.58 20.76
C GLU A 613 -19.83 -23.97 20.33
N VAL A 614 -20.51 -23.07 19.63
CA VAL A 614 -21.86 -23.33 19.12
C VAL A 614 -22.01 -22.78 17.72
N GLY A 615 -22.67 -23.54 16.85
CA GLY A 615 -23.00 -23.09 15.51
C GLY A 615 -23.63 -24.19 14.66
N PRO A 616 -23.98 -23.85 13.41
CA PRO A 616 -24.59 -24.79 12.49
C PRO A 616 -23.61 -25.92 12.20
N GLN A 617 -24.14 -27.11 11.96
CA GLN A 617 -23.42 -28.31 11.56
C GLN A 617 -24.34 -29.25 10.79
N THR A 618 -23.73 -30.11 9.97
CA THR A 618 -24.43 -31.15 9.23
C THR A 618 -24.20 -32.50 9.89
N ILE A 619 -25.27 -33.18 10.29
CA ILE A 619 -25.22 -34.51 10.91
C ILE A 619 -25.92 -35.54 10.01
N ARG A 620 -25.30 -36.70 9.85
CA ARG A 620 -25.88 -37.86 9.19
C ARG A 620 -26.60 -38.74 10.20
N ARG A 621 -27.90 -38.94 10.01
CA ARG A 621 -28.73 -39.90 10.74
C ARG A 621 -29.28 -40.93 9.74
N GLY A 622 -28.51 -41.99 9.51
CA GLY A 622 -28.84 -43.00 8.50
C GLY A 622 -28.72 -42.44 7.06
N PRO A 623 -29.74 -42.58 6.20
CA PRO A 623 -29.73 -42.02 4.85
C PRO A 623 -30.01 -40.50 4.83
N ILE A 624 -30.44 -39.91 5.95
CA ILE A 624 -30.85 -38.51 6.02
C ILE A 624 -29.69 -37.65 6.50
N VAL A 625 -29.45 -36.55 5.79
CA VAL A 625 -28.53 -35.48 6.17
C VAL A 625 -29.35 -34.34 6.76
N MET A 626 -29.03 -33.92 7.97
CA MET A 626 -29.77 -32.88 8.70
C MET A 626 -28.83 -31.73 9.06
N GLU A 627 -29.22 -30.51 8.71
CA GLU A 627 -28.56 -29.28 9.15
C GLU A 627 -29.19 -28.83 10.47
N CYS A 628 -28.36 -28.64 11.50
CA CYS A 628 -28.82 -28.19 12.81
C CYS A 628 -27.68 -27.51 13.57
N ASP A 629 -28.03 -26.68 14.56
CA ASP A 629 -27.01 -26.15 15.46
C ASP A 629 -26.58 -27.16 16.50
N ILE A 630 -25.30 -27.14 16.83
CA ILE A 630 -24.69 -28.05 17.80
C ILE A 630 -23.88 -27.25 18.82
N LEU A 631 -24.09 -27.57 20.09
CA LEU A 631 -23.25 -27.14 21.19
C LEU A 631 -22.15 -28.17 21.39
N PHE A 632 -20.91 -27.74 21.20
CA PHE A 632 -19.71 -28.47 21.55
C PHE A 632 -19.14 -27.92 22.84
N TYR A 633 -18.78 -28.77 23.77
CA TYR A 633 -17.90 -28.39 24.87
C TYR A 633 -16.79 -29.44 25.01
N TRP A 634 -15.66 -29.02 25.55
CA TRP A 634 -14.55 -29.95 25.76
C TRP A 634 -13.92 -29.80 27.13
N THR A 635 -13.34 -30.91 27.54
CA THR A 635 -12.40 -31.02 28.66
C THR A 635 -11.05 -31.41 28.10
N ASP A 636 -10.04 -31.56 28.95
CA ASP A 636 -8.72 -32.04 28.53
C ASP A 636 -8.76 -33.40 27.79
N LYS A 637 -9.80 -34.23 28.02
CA LYS A 637 -9.84 -35.63 27.55
C LYS A 637 -11.00 -36.00 26.64
N LYS A 638 -12.06 -35.17 26.54
CA LYS A 638 -13.28 -35.50 25.79
C LYS A 638 -13.86 -34.27 25.13
N ILE A 639 -14.40 -34.45 23.92
CA ILE A 639 -15.27 -33.48 23.28
C ILE A 639 -16.69 -34.03 23.40
N MET A 640 -17.59 -33.23 23.94
CA MET A 640 -18.99 -33.57 24.11
C MET A 640 -19.80 -32.66 23.20
N PHE A 641 -20.80 -33.20 22.52
CA PHE A 641 -21.63 -32.43 21.62
C PHE A 641 -23.10 -32.77 21.79
N SER A 642 -23.98 -31.82 21.54
CA SER A 642 -25.43 -32.04 21.56
C SER A 642 -26.13 -31.13 20.56
N ILE A 643 -27.16 -31.67 19.91
CA ILE A 643 -28.03 -30.90 19.02
C ILE A 643 -28.82 -29.89 19.84
N VAL A 644 -28.81 -28.65 19.37
CA VAL A 644 -29.51 -27.53 19.99
C VAL A 644 -30.67 -27.13 19.10
N THR A 645 -31.91 -27.36 19.54
CA THR A 645 -33.10 -26.98 18.78
C THR A 645 -34.17 -26.42 19.70
N ALA A 646 -34.89 -25.40 19.22
CA ALA A 646 -36.08 -24.91 19.91
C ALA A 646 -37.18 -25.99 20.00
N SER A 647 -37.30 -26.81 18.95
CA SER A 647 -38.30 -27.88 18.84
C SER A 647 -38.15 -28.99 19.89
N ASN A 648 -36.94 -29.23 20.42
CA ASN A 648 -36.73 -30.19 21.51
C ASN A 648 -36.86 -29.57 22.92
N GLY A 649 -37.29 -28.32 23.02
CA GLY A 649 -37.36 -27.57 24.29
C GLY A 649 -35.99 -27.33 24.91
N TRP A 650 -34.95 -27.20 24.07
CA TRP A 650 -33.56 -27.02 24.48
C TRP A 650 -33.05 -28.13 25.43
N LYS A 651 -33.61 -29.34 25.32
CA LYS A 651 -33.17 -30.50 26.09
C LYS A 651 -31.92 -31.08 25.45
N LEU A 652 -30.79 -30.95 26.15
CA LEU A 652 -29.49 -31.39 25.66
C LEU A 652 -29.26 -32.86 26.03
N LYS A 653 -28.92 -33.67 25.03
CA LYS A 653 -28.44 -35.04 25.18
C LYS A 653 -27.03 -35.09 24.63
N PHE A 654 -26.04 -35.16 25.50
CA PHE A 654 -24.65 -35.09 25.10
C PHE A 654 -24.13 -36.45 24.63
N GLU A 655 -23.56 -36.46 23.44
CA GLU A 655 -22.77 -37.55 22.89
C GLU A 655 -21.29 -37.22 23.06
N SER A 656 -20.45 -38.24 23.23
CA SER A 656 -19.01 -38.06 23.48
C SER A 656 -18.18 -38.53 22.29
N MET A 657 -17.28 -37.67 21.84
CA MET A 657 -16.15 -38.04 20.98
C MET A 657 -14.90 -38.14 21.84
N LYS A 658 -14.26 -39.31 21.85
CA LYS A 658 -13.01 -39.54 22.58
C LYS A 658 -11.83 -39.14 21.69
N PRO A 659 -11.16 -38.00 21.91
CA PRO A 659 -9.92 -37.69 21.22
C PRO A 659 -8.83 -38.69 21.64
N ILE A 660 -7.89 -38.95 20.75
CA ILE A 660 -6.70 -39.78 21.03
C ILE A 660 -5.66 -38.99 21.88
N PHE A 661 -5.90 -37.70 22.09
CA PHE A 661 -4.94 -36.71 22.59
C PHE A 661 -5.58 -35.68 23.51
N LYS A 662 -4.73 -34.87 24.17
CA LYS A 662 -5.18 -33.74 25.01
C LYS A 662 -5.72 -32.60 24.16
N VAL A 663 -6.98 -32.21 24.39
CA VAL A 663 -7.64 -31.12 23.68
C VAL A 663 -7.39 -29.80 24.39
N LEU A 664 -6.74 -28.87 23.69
CA LEU A 664 -6.43 -27.53 24.21
C LEU A 664 -7.39 -26.46 23.71
N GLY A 665 -8.05 -26.73 22.59
CA GLY A 665 -9.03 -25.83 22.02
C GLY A 665 -9.84 -26.52 20.93
N LEU A 666 -11.07 -26.06 20.75
CA LEU A 666 -11.92 -26.41 19.64
C LEU A 666 -12.48 -25.11 19.06
N GLN A 667 -12.46 -25.01 17.73
CA GLN A 667 -12.95 -23.86 17.00
C GLN A 667 -13.84 -24.34 15.84
N LEU A 668 -15.00 -23.73 15.65
CA LEU A 668 -15.82 -23.96 14.46
C LEU A 668 -15.18 -23.27 13.24
N LEU A 669 -15.02 -24.01 12.15
CA LEU A 669 -14.49 -23.47 10.88
C LEU A 669 -15.56 -22.82 10.00
N TYR A 670 -16.83 -23.04 10.32
CA TYR A 670 -18.02 -22.62 9.58
C TYR A 670 -18.11 -23.14 8.13
N PRO A 671 -19.29 -23.54 7.63
CA PRO A 671 -20.50 -23.86 8.40
C PRO A 671 -20.51 -25.29 8.94
N THR A 672 -19.68 -26.22 8.47
CA THR A 672 -19.87 -27.67 8.75
C THR A 672 -18.67 -28.40 9.32
N ASP A 673 -17.55 -27.71 9.51
CA ASP A 673 -16.30 -28.32 9.97
C ASP A 673 -15.85 -27.67 11.27
N PHE A 674 -15.00 -28.37 12.03
CA PHE A 674 -14.35 -27.82 13.20
C PHE A 674 -12.89 -28.25 13.28
N VAL A 675 -12.13 -27.44 13.99
CA VAL A 675 -10.69 -27.58 14.16
C VAL A 675 -10.38 -27.80 15.62
N ILE A 676 -9.67 -28.89 15.89
CA ILE A 676 -9.25 -29.27 17.24
C ILE A 676 -7.77 -28.94 17.39
N LYS A 677 -7.45 -28.09 18.37
CA LYS A 677 -6.08 -27.76 18.77
C LYS A 677 -5.59 -28.78 19.80
N HIS A 678 -4.46 -29.43 19.52
CA HIS A 678 -3.80 -30.35 20.45
C HIS A 678 -2.31 -30.04 20.63
N ILE A 679 -1.68 -30.65 21.64
CA ILE A 679 -0.22 -30.82 21.72
C ILE A 679 0.07 -32.32 21.55
N ASN A 680 0.91 -32.67 20.58
CA ASN A 680 1.71 -33.89 20.66
C ASN A 680 3.13 -33.49 21.10
N GLU A 681 3.84 -34.36 21.79
CA GLU A 681 5.24 -34.12 22.13
C GLU A 681 6.01 -33.73 20.85
N ASN A 682 6.67 -32.57 20.91
CA ASN A 682 7.43 -31.87 19.87
C ASN A 682 6.69 -30.99 18.84
N ASN A 683 5.38 -31.10 18.55
CA ASN A 683 4.70 -30.10 17.70
C ASN A 683 3.17 -30.01 17.90
N PRO A 684 2.60 -28.79 17.83
CA PRO A 684 1.17 -28.54 17.82
C PRO A 684 0.59 -28.84 16.43
N ILE A 685 -0.40 -29.73 16.37
CA ILE A 685 -1.13 -30.04 15.13
C ILE A 685 -2.59 -29.67 15.34
N PHE A 686 -3.21 -29.13 14.30
CA PHE A 686 -4.64 -28.92 14.20
C PHE A 686 -5.27 -30.07 13.43
N TYR A 687 -6.32 -30.65 14.01
CA TYR A 687 -7.10 -31.70 13.35
C TYR A 687 -8.37 -31.09 12.79
N LEU A 688 -8.55 -31.24 11.49
CA LEU A 688 -9.84 -31.03 10.86
C LEU A 688 -10.71 -32.24 11.17
N SER A 689 -11.88 -32.01 11.74
CA SER A 689 -12.82 -33.08 12.06
C SER A 689 -14.20 -32.73 11.53
N ASN A 690 -14.87 -33.74 10.99
CA ASN A 690 -16.25 -33.67 10.57
C ASN A 690 -17.03 -34.67 11.42
N LEU A 691 -18.13 -34.22 12.03
CA LEU A 691 -18.98 -35.07 12.86
C LEU A 691 -19.49 -36.30 12.10
N ASN A 692 -19.66 -36.23 10.78
CA ASN A 692 -20.18 -37.33 9.98
C ASN A 692 -19.20 -38.48 9.82
N THR A 693 -17.89 -38.20 9.80
CA THR A 693 -16.87 -39.25 9.60
C THR A 693 -16.34 -39.77 10.92
N MET A 694 -16.54 -39.03 12.03
CA MET A 694 -15.94 -39.29 13.36
C MET A 694 -14.41 -39.50 13.31
N GLY A 695 -13.79 -39.13 12.18
CA GLY A 695 -12.39 -39.32 11.87
C GLY A 695 -11.69 -37.97 11.88
N ASN A 696 -10.50 -37.95 12.48
CA ASN A 696 -9.68 -36.74 12.51
C ASN A 696 -8.70 -36.78 11.35
N THR A 697 -8.66 -35.72 10.55
CA THR A 697 -7.59 -35.54 9.58
C THR A 697 -6.54 -34.58 10.13
N GLN A 698 -5.29 -35.02 10.17
CA GLN A 698 -4.16 -34.16 10.46
C GLN A 698 -3.96 -33.17 9.31
N LEU A 699 -3.82 -31.89 9.63
CA LEU A 699 -3.21 -30.97 8.69
C LEU A 699 -1.73 -31.38 8.55
N ASN A 700 -1.42 -32.08 7.45
CA ASN A 700 -0.06 -32.53 7.15
C ASN A 700 0.93 -31.36 7.19
N LYS A 701 2.18 -31.64 7.58
CA LYS A 701 3.27 -30.67 7.47
C LYS A 701 3.41 -30.33 5.98
N THR A 702 3.22 -29.06 5.63
CA THR A 702 3.39 -28.55 4.26
C THR A 702 4.78 -28.94 3.75
N ASP A 703 4.85 -29.90 2.82
CA ASP A 703 6.10 -30.50 2.37
C ASP A 703 6.60 -29.94 1.02
N SER A 704 6.00 -28.89 0.48
CA SER A 704 6.31 -28.44 -0.87
C SER A 704 7.30 -27.28 -1.01
N GLN A 705 7.82 -26.68 0.08
CA GLN A 705 8.80 -25.58 -0.03
C GLN A 705 9.81 -25.60 1.13
N ARG A 706 11.12 -25.67 0.80
CA ARG A 706 12.23 -25.71 1.77
C ARG A 706 12.20 -24.52 2.73
N ASP A 707 11.83 -23.34 2.23
CA ASP A 707 11.84 -22.08 2.98
C ASP A 707 10.58 -21.86 3.83
N LEU A 708 9.43 -22.35 3.38
CA LEU A 708 8.22 -22.37 4.21
C LEU A 708 8.36 -23.36 5.38
N LYS A 709 9.05 -24.49 5.13
CA LYS A 709 9.31 -25.54 6.11
C LYS A 709 10.20 -25.08 7.26
N SER A 710 11.09 -24.11 7.07
CA SER A 710 11.87 -23.49 8.16
C SER A 710 11.04 -22.47 8.95
N ARG A 711 10.20 -21.68 8.27
CA ARG A 711 9.37 -20.62 8.86
C ARG A 711 8.20 -21.09 9.71
N VAL A 712 7.53 -22.16 9.28
CA VAL A 712 6.40 -22.74 10.01
C VAL A 712 6.89 -23.70 11.11
N ARG A 713 8.17 -24.08 11.11
CA ARG A 713 8.73 -25.05 12.05
C ARG A 713 8.61 -24.54 13.49
N GLY A 714 7.82 -25.24 14.29
CA GLY A 714 7.59 -24.90 15.70
C GLY A 714 6.58 -23.76 15.93
N GLN A 715 6.00 -23.18 14.89
CA GLN A 715 4.98 -22.14 15.03
C GLN A 715 3.57 -22.72 15.19
N LYS A 716 2.77 -22.07 16.04
CA LYS A 716 1.39 -22.47 16.37
C LYS A 716 0.43 -21.54 15.63
N PRO A 717 -0.42 -22.06 14.72
CA PRO A 717 -1.59 -21.27 14.34
C PRO A 717 -2.42 -20.95 15.59
N ILE A 718 -2.92 -19.73 15.64
CA ILE A 718 -3.76 -19.20 16.71
C ILE A 718 -5.22 -19.46 16.38
N ALA A 719 -5.58 -19.37 15.10
CA ALA A 719 -6.92 -19.66 14.60
C ALA A 719 -6.86 -20.23 13.18
N ALA A 720 -7.91 -20.96 12.80
CA ALA A 720 -8.13 -21.40 11.43
C ALA A 720 -9.55 -21.02 11.00
N PHE A 721 -9.73 -20.67 9.72
CA PHE A 721 -11.03 -20.27 9.15
C PHE A 721 -11.22 -20.82 7.74
N LYS A 722 -12.47 -21.02 7.31
CA LYS A 722 -12.82 -21.43 5.94
C LYS A 722 -13.21 -20.20 5.11
N GLN A 723 -12.53 -19.99 4.00
CA GLN A 723 -12.85 -18.95 3.01
C GLN A 723 -13.43 -19.57 1.75
N PRO A 724 -14.71 -19.32 1.42
CA PRO A 724 -15.25 -19.74 0.14
C PRO A 724 -14.52 -19.06 -1.02
N VAL A 725 -14.19 -19.84 -2.04
CA VAL A 725 -13.51 -19.36 -3.26
C VAL A 725 -14.54 -18.98 -4.33
N ASN A 726 -15.75 -19.54 -4.24
CA ASN A 726 -16.86 -19.28 -5.14
C ASN A 726 -18.16 -19.06 -4.37
N ASP A 727 -19.17 -18.51 -5.04
CA ASP A 727 -20.50 -18.27 -4.45
C ASP A 727 -21.31 -19.55 -4.21
N LYS A 728 -20.91 -20.66 -4.85
CA LYS A 728 -21.53 -21.97 -4.66
C LYS A 728 -21.02 -22.68 -3.39
N HIS A 729 -20.04 -22.09 -2.67
CA HIS A 729 -19.41 -22.62 -1.46
C HIS A 729 -18.85 -24.05 -1.58
N THR A 730 -18.54 -24.52 -2.79
CA THR A 730 -18.05 -25.89 -3.04
C THR A 730 -16.54 -26.02 -2.92
N ASP A 731 -15.80 -24.95 -3.21
CA ASP A 731 -14.34 -24.88 -3.06
C ASP A 731 -14.00 -23.83 -2.00
N TYR A 732 -13.00 -24.15 -1.17
CA TYR A 732 -12.60 -23.31 -0.06
C TYR A 732 -11.09 -23.31 0.14
N ASP A 733 -10.59 -22.14 0.53
CA ASP A 733 -9.27 -21.98 1.10
C ASP A 733 -9.40 -22.03 2.63
N LEU A 734 -8.47 -22.69 3.30
CA LEU A 734 -8.29 -22.62 4.74
C LEU A 734 -7.32 -21.49 5.06
N LEU A 735 -7.78 -20.51 5.84
CA LEU A 735 -6.95 -19.44 6.37
C LEU A 735 -6.32 -19.92 7.66
N LEU A 736 -5.00 -20.05 7.69
CA LEU A 736 -4.23 -20.39 8.88
C LEU A 736 -3.58 -19.12 9.43
N VAL A 737 -4.09 -18.63 10.56
CA VAL A 737 -3.62 -17.41 11.21
C VAL A 737 -2.59 -17.76 12.27
N TYR A 738 -1.37 -17.29 12.11
CA TYR A 738 -0.25 -17.37 13.05
C TYR A 738 -0.07 -16.05 13.80
N SER A 739 0.89 -15.99 14.72
CA SER A 739 1.15 -14.78 15.51
C SER A 739 1.57 -13.57 14.66
N ARG A 740 2.26 -13.76 13.54
CA ARG A 740 2.77 -12.64 12.72
C ARG A 740 2.29 -12.64 11.27
N TYR A 741 1.54 -13.66 10.87
CA TYR A 741 1.07 -13.78 9.48
C TYR A 741 -0.12 -14.73 9.35
N CYS A 742 -0.77 -14.71 8.20
CA CYS A 742 -1.82 -15.64 7.80
C CYS A 742 -1.51 -16.22 6.42
N MET A 743 -1.68 -17.53 6.30
CA MET A 743 -1.49 -18.27 5.05
C MET A 743 -2.80 -18.83 4.51
N PHE A 744 -2.87 -18.96 3.19
CA PHE A 744 -3.98 -19.60 2.49
C PHE A 744 -3.56 -20.99 2.04
N VAL A 745 -4.27 -22.01 2.51
CA VAL A 745 -3.97 -23.41 2.15
C VAL A 745 -5.21 -24.11 1.61
N LYS A 746 -5.00 -25.09 0.73
CA LYS A 746 -6.01 -26.02 0.25
C LYS A 746 -5.83 -27.35 0.94
N TYR A 747 -6.95 -28.03 1.12
CA TYR A 747 -6.99 -29.38 1.64
C TYR A 747 -7.37 -30.35 0.50
N SER A 748 -6.50 -31.30 0.18
CA SER A 748 -6.77 -32.33 -0.83
C SER A 748 -7.53 -33.52 -0.23
N LYS A 749 -8.21 -34.30 -1.09
CA LYS A 749 -8.88 -35.56 -0.68
C LYS A 749 -7.91 -36.59 -0.10
N GLU A 750 -6.62 -36.49 -0.45
CA GLU A 750 -5.53 -37.33 0.04
C GLU A 750 -4.97 -36.85 1.39
N GLN A 751 -5.65 -35.91 2.06
CA GLN A 751 -5.25 -35.33 3.35
C GLN A 751 -3.96 -34.50 3.27
N ILE A 752 -3.59 -34.03 2.08
CA ILE A 752 -2.40 -33.19 1.88
C ILE A 752 -2.84 -31.73 1.88
N VAL A 753 -2.13 -30.93 2.68
CA VAL A 753 -2.34 -29.47 2.74
C VAL A 753 -1.31 -28.81 1.83
N THR A 754 -1.79 -28.06 0.83
CA THR A 754 -0.94 -27.32 -0.11
C THR A 754 -1.22 -25.83 -0.05
N ILE A 755 -0.24 -25.00 -0.41
CA ILE A 755 -0.45 -23.56 -0.51
C ILE A 755 -1.50 -23.28 -1.60
N SER A 756 -2.52 -22.47 -1.27
CA SER A 756 -3.57 -22.10 -2.22
C SER A 756 -3.26 -20.81 -2.98
N ARG A 757 -2.56 -19.89 -2.32
CA ARG A 757 -2.18 -18.58 -2.84
C ARG A 757 -0.73 -18.31 -2.51
N THR A 758 -0.02 -17.65 -3.41
CA THR A 758 1.35 -17.17 -3.13
C THR A 758 1.36 -16.05 -2.09
N GLU A 759 0.24 -15.35 -1.91
CA GLU A 759 0.10 -14.33 -0.88
C GLU A 759 0.25 -14.91 0.54
N ILE A 760 1.10 -14.26 1.34
CA ILE A 760 1.10 -14.41 2.79
C ILE A 760 0.73 -13.07 3.41
N LEU A 761 -0.38 -13.03 4.13
CA LEU A 761 -0.86 -11.83 4.80
C LEU A 761 0.00 -11.60 6.06
N ARG A 762 0.55 -10.40 6.24
CA ARG A 762 1.50 -10.08 7.33
C ARG A 762 0.89 -9.07 8.28
N PHE A 763 1.02 -9.31 9.58
CA PHE A 763 0.52 -8.41 10.60
C PHE A 763 1.65 -7.54 11.14
N GLY A 764 1.38 -6.26 11.43
CA GLY A 764 2.40 -5.36 11.96
C GLY A 764 2.66 -5.53 13.47
N PHE A 765 2.06 -6.52 14.11
CA PHE A 765 2.23 -6.84 15.54
C PHE A 765 2.00 -8.34 15.81
N GLU A 766 2.31 -8.78 17.04
CA GLU A 766 1.99 -10.14 17.48
C GLU A 766 0.50 -10.33 17.80
N VAL A 767 -0.18 -11.02 16.90
CA VAL A 767 -1.57 -11.44 17.05
C VAL A 767 -1.69 -12.42 18.20
N GLN A 768 -2.65 -12.18 19.08
CA GLN A 768 -3.03 -13.07 20.18
C GLN A 768 -4.36 -13.78 19.90
N ASN A 769 -5.22 -13.17 19.06
CA ASN A 769 -6.55 -13.67 18.80
C ASN A 769 -7.04 -13.22 17.41
N ALA A 770 -7.93 -14.00 16.80
CA ALA A 770 -8.49 -13.68 15.50
C ALA A 770 -9.94 -14.14 15.38
N THR A 771 -10.70 -13.50 14.50
CA THR A 771 -12.00 -13.98 14.03
C THR A 771 -12.19 -13.68 12.54
N TYR A 772 -13.03 -14.46 11.88
CA TYR A 772 -13.32 -14.32 10.46
C TYR A 772 -14.82 -14.31 10.19
N ASP A 773 -15.31 -13.26 9.56
CA ASP A 773 -16.64 -13.21 8.99
C ASP A 773 -16.57 -13.67 7.53
N SER A 774 -16.96 -14.92 7.28
CA SER A 774 -16.88 -15.49 5.92
C SER A 774 -17.91 -14.91 4.94
N CYS A 775 -19.01 -14.33 5.44
CA CYS A 775 -20.03 -13.69 4.62
C CYS A 775 -19.53 -12.35 4.10
N GLU A 776 -19.00 -11.52 5.00
CA GLU A 776 -18.44 -10.21 4.65
C GLU A 776 -16.97 -10.29 4.19
N GLN A 777 -16.36 -11.47 4.30
CA GLN A 777 -14.96 -11.77 3.98
C GLN A 777 -13.97 -10.89 4.75
N ILE A 778 -14.22 -10.71 6.04
CA ILE A 778 -13.44 -9.85 6.93
C ILE A 778 -12.69 -10.69 7.95
N LEU A 779 -11.37 -10.58 7.94
CA LEU A 779 -10.50 -11.10 8.98
C LEU A 779 -10.19 -9.99 9.98
N VAL A 780 -10.52 -10.22 11.23
CA VAL A 780 -10.14 -9.33 12.33
C VAL A 780 -9.08 -10.02 13.16
N VAL A 781 -7.91 -9.40 13.27
CA VAL A 781 -6.82 -9.86 14.14
C VAL A 781 -6.60 -8.88 15.27
N CYS A 782 -6.30 -9.40 16.45
CA CYS A 782 -6.22 -8.66 17.69
C CYS A 782 -4.92 -9.03 18.42
N GLY A 783 -4.16 -8.00 18.78
CA GLY A 783 -3.00 -8.07 19.65
C GLY A 783 -3.35 -7.48 21.02
N GLU A 784 -2.33 -7.10 21.78
CA GLU A 784 -2.52 -6.55 23.13
C GLU A 784 -2.96 -5.08 23.13
N GLN A 785 -2.49 -4.31 22.14
CA GLN A 785 -2.78 -2.87 22.01
C GLN A 785 -3.39 -2.51 20.64
N ASN A 786 -3.59 -3.51 19.76
CA ASN A 786 -3.84 -3.26 18.35
C ASN A 786 -4.90 -4.21 17.79
N ILE A 787 -5.71 -3.72 16.86
CA ILE A 787 -6.64 -4.52 16.06
C ILE A 787 -6.47 -4.12 14.61
N GLU A 788 -6.31 -5.10 13.73
CA GLU A 788 -6.37 -4.90 12.29
C GLU A 788 -7.60 -5.61 11.70
N ILE A 789 -8.24 -4.93 10.76
CA ILE A 789 -9.42 -5.40 10.03
C ILE A 789 -9.02 -5.51 8.56
N TRP A 790 -8.98 -6.74 8.08
CA TRP A 790 -8.51 -7.10 6.75
C TRP A 790 -9.66 -7.59 5.88
N LYS A 791 -9.74 -7.08 4.65
CA LYS A 791 -10.60 -7.63 3.60
C LYS A 791 -9.85 -8.74 2.88
N ILE A 792 -10.46 -9.93 2.89
CA ILE A 792 -9.95 -11.09 2.17
C ILE A 792 -10.77 -11.28 0.90
N PHE A 793 -10.14 -11.27 -0.27
CA PHE A 793 -10.86 -11.44 -1.53
C PHE A 793 -11.09 -12.91 -1.87
N LYS A 794 -12.22 -13.21 -2.52
CA LYS A 794 -12.51 -14.55 -3.07
C LYS A 794 -11.56 -14.91 -4.22
N ASP A 795 -11.27 -13.92 -5.08
CA ASP A 795 -10.29 -14.07 -6.15
C ASP A 795 -8.90 -14.36 -5.55
N ARG A 796 -8.28 -15.45 -5.99
CA ARG A 796 -6.96 -15.90 -5.53
C ARG A 796 -5.82 -15.01 -6.05
N GLN A 797 -6.05 -14.24 -7.11
CA GLN A 797 -5.07 -13.30 -7.68
C GLN A 797 -5.12 -11.92 -7.01
N ALA A 798 -6.24 -11.59 -6.36
CA ALA A 798 -6.40 -10.34 -5.64
C ALA A 798 -5.71 -10.41 -4.27
N LYS A 799 -4.83 -9.45 -3.98
CA LYS A 799 -4.19 -9.30 -2.68
C LYS A 799 -5.18 -8.78 -1.62
N SER A 800 -5.06 -9.31 -0.42
CA SER A 800 -5.81 -8.89 0.77
C SER A 800 -5.48 -7.45 1.14
N GLU A 801 -6.47 -6.70 1.65
CA GLU A 801 -6.32 -5.27 1.93
C GLU A 801 -6.62 -4.94 3.39
N LEU A 802 -5.75 -4.14 4.03
CA LEU A 802 -6.02 -3.56 5.34
C LEU A 802 -7.07 -2.46 5.16
N ILE A 803 -8.25 -2.66 5.74
CA ILE A 803 -9.38 -1.74 5.55
C ILE A 803 -9.70 -0.92 6.80
N GLY A 804 -9.14 -1.29 7.96
CA GLY A 804 -9.31 -0.54 9.19
C GLY A 804 -8.33 -1.03 10.26
N CYS A 805 -7.97 -0.16 11.18
CA CYS A 805 -7.21 -0.53 12.36
C CYS A 805 -7.63 0.30 13.57
N VAL A 806 -7.45 -0.29 14.75
CA VAL A 806 -7.69 0.35 16.05
C VAL A 806 -6.41 0.26 16.85
N ILE A 807 -6.00 1.39 17.39
CA ILE A 807 -4.84 1.53 18.26
C ILE A 807 -5.38 1.92 19.64
N GLY A 808 -5.14 1.07 20.63
CA GLY A 808 -5.63 1.28 21.98
C GLY A 808 -5.23 0.15 22.91
N SER A 809 -4.79 0.50 24.11
CA SER A 809 -4.33 -0.46 25.11
C SER A 809 -5.45 -1.43 25.52
N GLN A 810 -5.05 -2.67 25.85
CA GLN A 810 -5.95 -3.76 26.24
C GLN A 810 -7.03 -4.05 25.18
N ALA A 811 -6.62 -4.11 23.92
CA ALA A 811 -7.48 -4.54 22.82
C ALA A 811 -7.88 -6.02 22.99
N ARG A 812 -9.18 -6.33 22.90
CA ARG A 812 -9.69 -7.71 23.06
C ARG A 812 -10.85 -8.00 22.10
N LEU A 813 -10.88 -9.22 21.56
CA LEU A 813 -12.07 -9.78 20.91
C LEU A 813 -13.00 -10.35 21.98
N LEU A 814 -14.11 -9.65 22.26
CA LEU A 814 -15.10 -10.04 23.27
C LEU A 814 -16.22 -10.91 22.71
N ASN A 815 -16.51 -10.76 21.42
CA ASN A 815 -17.39 -11.64 20.66
C ASN A 815 -16.78 -11.92 19.29
N LYS A 816 -16.73 -13.20 18.92
CA LYS A 816 -16.13 -13.68 17.66
C LYS A 816 -17.18 -14.20 16.67
N THR A 817 -18.46 -14.19 17.04
CA THR A 817 -19.54 -14.68 16.20
C THR A 817 -19.63 -13.81 14.94
N PRO A 818 -19.63 -14.41 13.73
CA PRO A 818 -19.84 -13.67 12.49
C PRO A 818 -21.07 -12.76 12.56
N GLY A 819 -20.96 -11.54 12.03
CA GLY A 819 -22.00 -10.51 12.12
C GLY A 819 -22.24 -9.89 13.51
N LYS A 820 -21.59 -10.38 14.58
CA LYS A 820 -21.66 -9.83 15.96
C LYS A 820 -20.28 -9.57 16.55
N ILE A 821 -19.32 -9.13 15.73
CA ILE A 821 -17.95 -8.89 16.21
C ILE A 821 -17.95 -7.69 17.16
N ILE A 822 -17.60 -7.95 18.43
CA ILE A 822 -17.52 -6.94 19.49
C ILE A 822 -16.09 -6.93 20.01
N ILE A 823 -15.51 -5.74 20.07
CA ILE A 823 -14.16 -5.49 20.55
C ILE A 823 -14.20 -4.67 21.84
N GLY A 824 -13.30 -4.98 22.76
CA GLY A 824 -13.03 -4.18 23.95
C GLY A 824 -11.74 -3.41 23.75
N VAL A 825 -11.74 -2.12 24.09
CA VAL A 825 -10.52 -1.29 24.18
C VAL A 825 -10.58 -0.43 25.43
N MET A 826 -9.44 -0.06 25.98
CA MET A 826 -9.41 0.88 27.09
C MET A 826 -9.45 2.32 26.57
N ASN A 827 -10.21 3.19 27.23
CA ASN A 827 -10.20 4.61 26.90
C ASN A 827 -8.83 5.21 27.28
N SER A 828 -8.29 6.08 26.43
CA SER A 828 -7.00 6.77 26.63
C SER A 828 -7.03 7.78 27.77
N GLU A 829 -8.22 8.26 28.15
CA GLU A 829 -8.39 9.15 29.30
C GLU A 829 -8.48 8.34 30.60
N HIS A 830 -7.56 8.58 31.51
CA HIS A 830 -7.44 7.83 32.76
C HIS A 830 -7.66 8.76 33.95
N TYR A 831 -8.44 8.32 34.94
CA TYR A 831 -8.67 9.06 36.18
C TYR A 831 -8.24 8.20 37.36
N ALA A 832 -7.39 8.73 38.24
CA ALA A 832 -6.87 8.04 39.42
C ALA A 832 -6.26 6.64 39.11
N GLY A 833 -5.54 6.49 37.98
CA GLY A 833 -4.89 5.24 37.58
C GLY A 833 -5.84 4.14 37.07
N LYS A 834 -7.10 4.46 36.80
CA LYS A 834 -8.10 3.55 36.20
C LYS A 834 -8.60 4.07 34.84
N GLY A 835 -8.81 3.15 33.92
CA GLY A 835 -9.37 3.41 32.59
C GLY A 835 -10.74 2.75 32.40
N ASN A 836 -11.64 3.43 31.69
CA ASN A 836 -12.91 2.83 31.27
C ASN A 836 -12.66 1.81 30.15
N GLN A 837 -13.35 0.67 30.19
CA GLN A 837 -13.40 -0.27 29.07
C GLN A 837 -14.52 0.13 28.12
N LEU A 838 -14.15 0.51 26.90
CA LEU A 838 -15.06 0.77 25.81
C LEU A 838 -15.43 -0.55 25.13
N LEU A 839 -16.72 -0.77 24.94
CA LEU A 839 -17.27 -1.91 24.20
C LEU A 839 -17.76 -1.39 22.85
N LEU A 840 -17.17 -1.89 21.76
CA LEU A 840 -17.38 -1.38 20.42
C LEU A 840 -17.87 -2.52 19.50
N HIS A 841 -18.97 -2.30 18.80
CA HIS A 841 -19.50 -3.23 17.81
C HIS A 841 -18.95 -2.87 16.42
N LEU A 842 -18.25 -3.77 15.76
CA LEU A 842 -17.87 -3.61 14.36
C LEU A 842 -19.09 -3.82 13.45
N ARG A 843 -19.44 -2.83 12.65
CA ARG A 843 -20.58 -2.88 11.72
C ARG A 843 -20.19 -2.37 10.35
N LYS A 844 -20.86 -2.88 9.33
CA LYS A 844 -20.83 -2.29 7.99
C LYS A 844 -21.61 -0.98 8.01
N ARG A 845 -21.02 0.09 7.46
CA ARG A 845 -21.73 1.37 7.27
C ARG A 845 -22.90 1.15 6.30
N LYS A 846 -24.05 1.71 6.67
CA LYS A 846 -25.27 1.67 5.85
C LYS A 846 -25.28 2.76 4.80
#